data_AF-A0A8T4VYP2-F1
#
_entry.id   AF-A0A8T4VYP2-F1
#
_cell.length_a   1.000
_cell.length_b   1.000
_cell.length_c   1.000
_cell.angle_alpha   90.00
_cell.angle_beta   90.00
_cell.angle_gamma   90.00
#
_symmetry.space_group_name_H-M   'P 1'
#
loop_
_entity.id
_entity.type
_entity.pdbx_description
1 polymer ?
#
loop_
_entity_poly.entity_id
_entity_poly.type
_entity_poly.pdbx_seq_one_letter_code
_entity_poly.pdbx_strand_id
1 'polypeptide(L)'
;MKRNFCIILASILLVSSIGFVSIADETNIDVIKTSYSFSNICFQEQNDNIHISLDKANSYILNTGKPLLPSHIETYTFPSKTKIKNVYCEPVDIQYKTLTKDVENAPAIMQLGTNKIIEARESTELSNYYPHEWYDVTIGHGLYKGQRSTILKIEFYPVKYHQEYDKLMWADEIDVLIEYESDDTILQYDEKYDLLIISPDEFTDQLDTLVTHKNSRNISTNLVSLEEIYDGTYFSVQGRDDPEKIKYFIKNAYDEWGITNVLLVGGIIKLPSRNTHIKVSDDDTEIFVSDLYYADIYNESLGFSTWDTNNNDVFAEYNWEGNTDEIDLFPDVRIGRIACIDENQVEIIVNKIINYENTEAYAQDWFSEIVVIGGDTSPNDEKGIDEGEFVNQAIIDTLTGFSADKIWYTNGRLGGISPTGIQNINNGINSGSGFVDFSGHGGSGVWTTYPHNGSRQTLPTPTGRYTNSIIGNLENGDKLPIVFCGGCSLGKFQADANCFAWSFLSNPNGGGIASFGATGLGYIYIGQYVTYALVEGLNLKIVEAYDQGAISFGEIWLDGVNDYITSINLDAVDYKTLMEWHAFGDPTLAISDESEPPVTPEAPSGPSSGRIGEEYNYSASTTDPEGDDIFYFFEWSENNNSGWLGPFASGETCTASVRWSERGNYQIRVRAKDDHGSISGWSDPLEVAMPKNNVFNPVMWNIERIFQRFPQL
;
A
#
# COMPACT_ATOMS: atom_id res chain seq x y z
N MET A 1 -26.53 -35.12 -5.54
CA MET A 1 -25.86 -35.52 -6.80
C MET A 1 -24.38 -35.26 -6.62
N LYS A 2 -23.52 -36.27 -6.74
CA LYS A 2 -22.09 -36.19 -6.40
C LYS A 2 -21.37 -35.19 -7.33
N ARG A 3 -20.85 -34.08 -6.79
CA ARG A 3 -19.88 -33.20 -7.47
C ARG A 3 -18.50 -33.85 -7.33
N ASN A 4 -17.93 -34.26 -8.46
CA ASN A 4 -16.55 -34.72 -8.51
C ASN A 4 -15.64 -33.49 -8.47
N PHE A 5 -14.80 -33.40 -7.44
CA PHE A 5 -13.67 -32.49 -7.35
C PHE A 5 -12.57 -33.00 -8.29
N CYS A 6 -12.25 -32.27 -9.35
CA CYS A 6 -11.03 -32.48 -10.12
C CYS A 6 -9.89 -31.77 -9.37
N ILE A 7 -9.13 -32.52 -8.58
CA ILE A 7 -7.82 -32.07 -8.10
C ILE A 7 -6.84 -32.40 -9.23
N ILE A 8 -6.45 -31.39 -10.00
CA ILE A 8 -5.27 -31.46 -10.87
C ILE A 8 -4.16 -30.75 -10.12
N LEU A 9 -3.24 -31.54 -9.55
CA LEU A 9 -1.93 -31.06 -9.12
C LEU A 9 -1.13 -30.73 -10.39
N ALA A 10 -1.04 -29.44 -10.71
CA ALA A 10 -0.05 -28.91 -11.64
C ALA A 10 0.97 -28.12 -10.81
N SER A 11 2.12 -28.74 -10.56
CA SER A 11 3.33 -28.05 -10.13
C SER A 11 3.77 -27.12 -11.27
N ILE A 12 3.56 -25.82 -11.11
CA ILE A 12 4.03 -24.79 -12.06
C ILE A 12 5.38 -24.30 -11.57
N LEU A 13 6.41 -24.58 -12.37
CA LEU A 13 7.71 -23.92 -12.28
C LEU A 13 7.56 -22.50 -12.81
N LEU A 14 7.74 -21.50 -11.95
CA LEU A 14 8.09 -20.14 -12.33
C LEU A 14 9.42 -20.17 -13.08
N VAL A 15 9.45 -19.67 -14.31
CA VAL A 15 10.70 -19.30 -14.98
C VAL A 15 10.56 -17.84 -15.40
N SER A 16 10.68 -16.93 -14.43
CA SER A 16 11.05 -15.55 -14.73
C SER A 16 12.53 -15.57 -15.10
N SER A 17 12.87 -15.65 -16.38
CA SER A 17 14.25 -15.45 -16.81
C SER A 17 14.56 -13.95 -16.77
N ILE A 18 14.99 -13.44 -15.61
CA ILE A 18 15.54 -12.09 -15.51
C ILE A 18 16.93 -12.13 -16.13
N GLY A 19 17.04 -11.68 -17.38
CA GLY A 19 18.31 -11.53 -18.07
C GLY A 19 18.82 -10.10 -17.94
N PHE A 20 19.80 -9.86 -17.07
CA PHE A 20 20.56 -8.60 -17.08
C PHE A 20 21.49 -8.58 -18.29
N VAL A 21 21.31 -7.61 -19.19
CA VAL A 21 22.24 -7.35 -20.29
C VAL A 21 22.73 -5.92 -20.13
N SER A 22 23.94 -5.73 -19.59
CA SER A 22 24.61 -4.43 -19.69
C SER A 22 25.23 -4.30 -21.09
N ILE A 23 24.67 -3.40 -21.90
CA ILE A 23 25.30 -2.98 -23.14
C ILE A 23 26.11 -1.74 -22.79
N ALA A 24 27.44 -1.90 -22.74
CA ALA A 24 28.35 -0.78 -22.58
C ALA A 24 28.35 0.06 -23.87
N ASP A 25 27.42 1.02 -23.95
CA ASP A 25 27.55 2.23 -24.75
C ASP A 25 27.50 3.45 -23.81
N GLU A 26 27.94 4.62 -24.27
CA GLU A 26 28.34 5.81 -23.49
C GLU A 26 27.26 6.49 -22.58
N THR A 27 26.20 5.80 -22.18
CA THR A 27 25.14 6.27 -21.26
C THR A 27 24.87 5.20 -20.18
N ASN A 28 24.86 5.58 -18.90
CA ASN A 28 24.77 4.69 -17.73
C ASN A 28 23.33 4.13 -17.53
N ILE A 29 22.74 3.51 -18.57
CA ILE A 29 21.35 3.04 -18.60
C ILE A 29 21.31 1.52 -18.37
N ASP A 30 20.57 1.10 -17.35
CA ASP A 30 20.25 -0.30 -17.06
C ASP A 30 18.91 -0.71 -17.69
N VAL A 31 18.74 -2.01 -17.94
CA VAL A 31 17.58 -2.56 -18.64
C VAL A 31 17.01 -3.80 -17.96
N ILE A 32 15.70 -3.84 -17.76
CA ILE A 32 14.93 -5.04 -17.38
C ILE A 32 14.14 -5.51 -18.61
N LYS A 33 14.13 -6.83 -18.84
CA LYS A 33 13.28 -7.49 -19.86
C LYS A 33 12.49 -8.61 -19.21
N THR A 34 11.18 -8.64 -19.44
CA THR A 34 10.26 -9.64 -18.87
C THR A 34 9.14 -9.91 -19.88
N SER A 35 8.45 -11.04 -19.75
CA SER A 35 7.31 -11.39 -20.61
C SER A 35 6.20 -12.02 -19.77
N TYR A 36 4.95 -11.65 -20.07
CA TYR A 36 3.75 -12.06 -19.34
C TYR A 36 2.77 -12.77 -20.28
N SER A 37 2.45 -14.04 -20.02
CA SER A 37 1.57 -14.85 -20.90
C SER A 37 0.18 -15.11 -20.31
N PHE A 38 -0.88 -15.01 -21.14
CA PHE A 38 -2.31 -14.97 -20.76
C PHE A 38 -3.23 -15.97 -21.51
N SER A 39 -2.69 -17.02 -22.11
CA SER A 39 -3.34 -17.86 -23.14
C SER A 39 -4.70 -18.57 -22.83
N ASN A 40 -5.32 -18.40 -21.66
CA ASN A 40 -6.56 -19.09 -21.28
C ASN A 40 -7.73 -18.11 -21.02
N ILE A 41 -8.26 -17.49 -22.08
CA ILE A 41 -9.46 -16.65 -21.98
C ILE A 41 -10.73 -17.49 -21.78
N CYS A 42 -11.56 -17.12 -20.81
CA CYS A 42 -12.82 -17.79 -20.48
C CYS A 42 -14.01 -16.86 -20.72
N PHE A 43 -15.05 -17.39 -21.37
CA PHE A 43 -16.29 -16.69 -21.65
C PHE A 43 -17.41 -17.34 -20.83
N GLN A 44 -18.00 -16.58 -19.91
CA GLN A 44 -19.10 -17.04 -19.08
C GLN A 44 -20.35 -16.25 -19.43
N GLU A 45 -21.36 -16.93 -19.97
CA GLU A 45 -22.65 -16.28 -20.23
C GLU A 45 -23.39 -16.03 -18.92
N GLN A 46 -23.74 -14.78 -18.64
CA GLN A 46 -24.54 -14.36 -17.50
C GLN A 46 -25.73 -13.54 -18.01
N ASN A 47 -26.94 -14.06 -17.89
CA ASN A 47 -28.16 -13.45 -18.43
C ASN A 47 -27.99 -13.10 -19.94
N ASP A 48 -28.07 -11.81 -20.27
CA ASP A 48 -27.96 -11.25 -21.62
C ASP A 48 -26.53 -10.85 -22.01
N ASN A 49 -25.56 -10.93 -21.09
CA ASN A 49 -24.17 -10.49 -21.29
C ASN A 49 -23.15 -11.64 -21.17
N ILE A 50 -21.89 -11.34 -21.52
CA ILE A 50 -20.74 -12.23 -21.36
C ILE A 50 -19.77 -11.63 -20.34
N HIS A 51 -19.48 -12.37 -19.29
CA HIS A 51 -18.36 -12.09 -18.40
C HIS A 51 -17.08 -12.71 -18.99
N ILE A 52 -16.02 -11.91 -19.07
CA ILE A 52 -14.72 -12.32 -19.59
C ILE A 52 -13.73 -12.43 -18.42
N SER A 53 -13.06 -13.57 -18.32
CA SER A 53 -11.94 -13.76 -17.39
C SER A 53 -10.74 -14.29 -18.15
N LEU A 54 -9.55 -14.02 -17.62
CA LEU A 54 -8.29 -14.39 -18.24
C LEU A 54 -7.38 -14.98 -17.16
N ASP A 55 -6.84 -16.16 -17.42
CA ASP A 55 -5.88 -16.78 -16.51
C ASP A 55 -4.66 -15.86 -16.31
N LYS A 56 -4.23 -15.73 -15.05
CA LYS A 56 -3.17 -14.81 -14.59
C LYS A 56 -3.44 -13.31 -14.70
N ALA A 57 -4.60 -12.88 -15.20
CA ALA A 57 -5.06 -11.52 -14.89
C ALA A 57 -5.31 -11.41 -13.38
N ASN A 58 -4.84 -10.33 -12.78
CA ASN A 58 -4.96 -10.08 -11.33
C ASN A 58 -5.85 -8.87 -11.02
N SER A 59 -6.40 -8.20 -12.04
CA SER A 59 -7.29 -7.05 -11.88
C SER A 59 -8.33 -6.97 -13.01
N TYR A 60 -9.16 -5.94 -12.97
CA TYR A 60 -10.15 -5.61 -13.97
C TYR A 60 -10.17 -4.10 -14.20
N ILE A 61 -10.54 -3.69 -15.42
CA ILE A 61 -10.77 -2.27 -15.73
C ILE A 61 -12.16 -1.89 -15.21
N LEU A 62 -12.21 -1.09 -14.14
CA LEU A 62 -13.44 -0.76 -13.39
C LEU A 62 -14.04 0.60 -13.74
N ASN A 63 -13.90 1.07 -14.98
CA ASN A 63 -14.51 2.33 -15.39
C ASN A 63 -16.04 2.18 -15.48
N THR A 64 -16.76 2.73 -14.49
CA THR A 64 -18.22 2.63 -14.36
C THR A 64 -18.93 2.70 -15.72
N GLY A 65 -19.72 1.65 -16.01
CA GLY A 65 -20.51 1.43 -17.23
C GLY A 65 -19.78 1.41 -18.57
N LYS A 66 -18.45 1.26 -18.57
CA LYS A 66 -17.70 0.70 -19.70
C LYS A 66 -17.64 -0.84 -19.59
N PRO A 67 -17.28 -1.56 -20.66
CA PRO A 67 -17.10 -3.02 -20.62
C PRO A 67 -16.10 -3.45 -19.53
N LEU A 68 -16.49 -4.40 -18.69
CA LEU A 68 -15.64 -5.02 -17.67
C LEU A 68 -14.69 -6.01 -18.34
N LEU A 69 -13.41 -5.64 -18.41
CA LEU A 69 -12.37 -6.45 -19.05
C LEU A 69 -11.27 -6.78 -18.05
N PRO A 70 -10.69 -8.00 -18.10
CA PRO A 70 -9.58 -8.35 -17.23
C PRO A 70 -8.33 -7.54 -17.59
N SER A 71 -7.64 -7.06 -16.57
CA SER A 71 -6.33 -6.40 -16.66
C SER A 71 -5.30 -7.12 -15.79
N HIS A 72 -4.04 -6.78 -15.99
CA HIS A 72 -2.95 -7.33 -15.19
C HIS A 72 -2.04 -6.20 -14.75
N ILE A 73 -1.79 -6.07 -13.44
CA ILE A 73 -0.95 -5.02 -12.89
C ILE A 73 0.31 -5.64 -12.33
N GLU A 74 1.45 -5.06 -12.68
CA GLU A 74 2.76 -5.43 -12.18
C GLU A 74 3.47 -4.21 -11.61
N THR A 75 4.09 -4.38 -10.44
CA THR A 75 4.79 -3.32 -9.73
C THR A 75 6.26 -3.67 -9.58
N TYR A 76 7.12 -2.74 -9.99
CA TYR A 76 8.56 -2.81 -9.83
C TYR A 76 9.02 -1.72 -8.86
N THR A 77 9.85 -2.09 -7.90
CA THR A 77 10.48 -1.15 -6.97
C THR A 77 11.96 -1.04 -7.27
N PHE A 78 12.48 0.18 -7.24
CA PHE A 78 13.88 0.48 -7.45
C PHE A 78 14.45 1.23 -6.24
N PRO A 79 15.79 1.23 -6.04
CA PRO A 79 16.42 2.10 -5.06
C PRO A 79 15.96 3.55 -5.20
N SER A 80 15.83 4.25 -4.07
CA SER A 80 15.46 5.67 -4.03
C SER A 80 16.27 6.49 -5.04
N LYS A 81 15.61 7.41 -5.75
CA LYS A 81 16.20 8.30 -6.78
C LYS A 81 16.48 7.67 -8.15
N THR A 82 16.11 6.41 -8.35
CA THR A 82 16.16 5.80 -9.69
C THR A 82 15.24 6.56 -10.65
N LYS A 83 15.75 6.84 -11.85
CA LYS A 83 14.99 7.51 -12.92
C LYS A 83 14.60 6.51 -14.00
N ILE A 84 13.31 6.24 -14.12
CA ILE A 84 12.78 5.46 -15.24
C ILE A 84 12.87 6.32 -16.51
N LYS A 85 13.47 5.77 -17.57
CA LYS A 85 13.68 6.46 -18.85
C LYS A 85 12.62 6.11 -19.85
N ASN A 86 12.39 4.81 -20.04
CA ASN A 86 11.42 4.30 -20.98
C ASN A 86 10.81 3.01 -20.45
N VAL A 87 9.53 2.81 -20.77
CA VAL A 87 8.81 1.57 -20.58
C VAL A 87 8.15 1.22 -21.91
N TYR A 88 8.45 0.05 -22.43
CA TYR A 88 7.87 -0.46 -23.67
C TYR A 88 7.18 -1.79 -23.39
N CYS A 89 5.90 -1.88 -23.75
CA CYS A 89 5.15 -3.12 -23.69
C CYS A 89 4.63 -3.48 -25.08
N GLU A 90 5.00 -4.66 -25.59
CA GLU A 90 4.64 -5.14 -26.92
C GLU A 90 3.72 -6.37 -26.81
N PRO A 91 2.45 -6.29 -27.24
CA PRO A 91 1.55 -7.44 -27.27
C PRO A 91 1.95 -8.41 -28.39
N VAL A 92 2.03 -9.69 -28.03
CA VAL A 92 2.45 -10.80 -28.89
C VAL A 92 1.26 -11.75 -29.10
N ASP A 93 1.23 -12.38 -30.29
CA ASP A 93 0.24 -13.39 -30.67
C ASP A 93 -1.23 -12.96 -30.50
N ILE A 94 -1.58 -11.80 -31.07
CA ILE A 94 -2.92 -11.22 -30.99
C ILE A 94 -3.97 -12.08 -31.70
N GLN A 95 -5.01 -12.44 -30.96
CA GLN A 95 -6.18 -13.21 -31.41
C GLN A 95 -7.43 -12.33 -31.54
N TYR A 96 -8.45 -12.85 -32.24
CA TYR A 96 -9.72 -12.15 -32.49
C TYR A 96 -10.93 -13.08 -32.39
N LYS A 97 -12.05 -12.54 -31.89
CA LYS A 97 -13.33 -13.26 -31.84
C LYS A 97 -14.52 -12.30 -31.96
N THR A 98 -15.52 -12.68 -32.75
CA THR A 98 -16.83 -12.02 -32.73
C THR A 98 -17.71 -12.66 -31.66
N LEU A 99 -18.29 -11.85 -30.80
CA LEU A 99 -19.20 -12.25 -29.73
C LEU A 99 -20.65 -12.24 -30.24
N THR A 100 -21.52 -12.93 -29.50
CA THR A 100 -22.96 -13.04 -29.82
C THR A 100 -23.85 -12.24 -28.86
N LYS A 101 -23.24 -11.63 -27.86
CA LYS A 101 -23.83 -10.88 -26.74
C LYS A 101 -22.82 -9.81 -26.31
N ASP A 102 -23.32 -8.77 -25.68
CA ASP A 102 -22.49 -7.69 -25.13
C ASP A 102 -21.64 -8.21 -23.97
N VAL A 103 -20.49 -7.56 -23.74
CA VAL A 103 -19.66 -7.80 -22.55
C VAL A 103 -20.34 -7.17 -21.34
N GLU A 104 -20.25 -7.83 -20.18
CA GLU A 104 -20.70 -7.26 -18.90
C GLU A 104 -20.06 -5.88 -18.68
N ASN A 105 -20.81 -4.91 -18.17
CA ASN A 105 -20.27 -3.59 -17.85
C ASN A 105 -19.70 -3.57 -16.42
N ALA A 106 -18.71 -2.71 -16.20
CA ALA A 106 -18.20 -2.41 -14.87
C ALA A 106 -19.33 -1.91 -13.96
N PRO A 107 -19.31 -2.29 -12.66
CA PRO A 107 -20.38 -2.00 -11.72
C PRO A 107 -20.64 -0.50 -11.56
N ALA A 108 -21.88 -0.15 -11.20
CA ALA A 108 -22.21 1.20 -10.77
C ALA A 108 -21.59 1.50 -9.40
N ILE A 109 -21.30 2.78 -9.17
CA ILE A 109 -20.87 3.29 -7.88
C ILE A 109 -22.04 3.96 -7.16
N MET A 110 -22.06 3.85 -5.85
CA MET A 110 -22.99 4.57 -4.99
C MET A 110 -22.23 5.59 -4.15
N GLN A 111 -22.69 6.84 -4.18
CA GLN A 111 -22.27 7.85 -3.22
C GLN A 111 -22.92 7.53 -1.86
N LEU A 112 -22.09 7.27 -0.85
CA LEU A 112 -22.56 6.99 0.50
C LEU A 112 -23.24 8.26 1.09
N GLY A 113 -24.24 8.07 1.97
CA GLY A 113 -24.92 9.17 2.67
C GLY A 113 -26.04 9.88 1.87
N THR A 114 -25.96 9.90 0.53
CA THR A 114 -27.04 10.40 -0.35
C THR A 114 -27.81 9.29 -1.05
N ASN A 115 -27.25 8.08 -1.11
CA ASN A 115 -27.74 6.92 -1.87
C ASN A 115 -27.91 7.23 -3.37
N LYS A 116 -27.12 8.20 -3.87
CA LYS A 116 -27.10 8.52 -5.30
C LYS A 116 -26.26 7.46 -6.01
N ILE A 117 -26.91 6.70 -6.89
CA ILE A 117 -26.22 5.80 -7.80
C ILE A 117 -25.71 6.64 -8.98
N ILE A 118 -24.42 6.55 -9.25
CA ILE A 118 -23.81 7.12 -10.45
C ILE A 118 -23.67 5.96 -11.43
N GLU A 119 -24.62 5.89 -12.36
CA GLU A 119 -24.56 5.01 -13.51
C GLU A 119 -23.80 5.73 -14.64
N ALA A 120 -23.12 4.98 -15.49
CA ALA A 120 -22.47 5.59 -16.63
C ALA A 120 -23.49 6.27 -17.54
N ARG A 121 -23.15 7.48 -18.00
CA ARG A 121 -23.80 8.04 -19.19
C ARG A 121 -23.44 7.16 -20.38
N GLU A 122 -24.39 6.88 -21.27
CA GLU A 122 -24.12 6.16 -22.53
C GLU A 122 -22.87 6.73 -23.19
N SER A 123 -21.83 5.89 -23.27
CA SER A 123 -20.54 6.26 -23.86
C SER A 123 -20.71 6.61 -25.33
N THR A 124 -20.19 7.76 -25.75
CA THR A 124 -20.04 8.11 -27.18
C THR A 124 -18.77 7.56 -27.80
N GLU A 125 -17.92 6.86 -27.04
CA GLU A 125 -16.61 6.31 -27.48
C GLU A 125 -16.68 4.84 -27.93
N LEU A 126 -17.83 4.37 -28.41
CA LEU A 126 -18.05 2.96 -28.78
C LEU A 126 -17.57 2.58 -30.18
N SER A 127 -16.93 3.50 -30.91
CA SER A 127 -16.50 3.30 -32.29
C SER A 127 -15.09 2.70 -32.45
N ASN A 128 -14.38 2.44 -31.35
CA ASN A 128 -13.03 1.86 -31.33
C ASN A 128 -12.92 0.73 -30.30
N TYR A 129 -11.78 0.02 -30.28
CA TYR A 129 -11.47 -0.94 -29.22
C TYR A 129 -11.23 -0.19 -27.90
N TYR A 130 -11.83 -0.70 -26.83
CA TYR A 130 -11.66 -0.29 -25.44
C TYR A 130 -10.95 -1.40 -24.65
N PRO A 131 -9.97 -1.07 -23.79
CA PRO A 131 -9.28 0.22 -23.73
C PRO A 131 -8.54 0.52 -25.05
N HIS A 132 -8.14 1.78 -25.26
CA HIS A 132 -7.46 2.17 -26.50
C HIS A 132 -5.99 1.72 -26.52
N GLU A 133 -5.29 1.87 -25.41
CA GLU A 133 -3.90 1.45 -25.24
C GLU A 133 -3.79 -0.01 -24.80
N TRP A 134 -2.59 -0.59 -24.88
CA TRP A 134 -2.30 -1.94 -24.38
C TRP A 134 -1.78 -1.96 -22.96
N TYR A 135 -1.36 -0.81 -22.45
CA TYR A 135 -0.88 -0.65 -21.09
C TYR A 135 -0.94 0.83 -20.69
N ASP A 136 -0.96 1.07 -19.38
CA ASP A 136 -0.68 2.36 -18.76
C ASP A 136 0.49 2.22 -17.78
N VAL A 137 1.17 3.34 -17.53
CA VAL A 137 2.33 3.40 -16.62
C VAL A 137 2.10 4.49 -15.59
N THR A 138 2.37 4.17 -14.33
CA THR A 138 2.44 5.13 -13.24
C THR A 138 3.80 5.02 -12.58
N ILE A 139 4.46 6.16 -12.38
CA ILE A 139 5.70 6.25 -11.61
C ILE A 139 5.39 7.09 -10.38
N GLY A 140 5.89 6.67 -9.23
CA GLY A 140 5.82 7.46 -8.01
C GLY A 140 7.04 7.24 -7.13
N HIS A 141 7.14 8.04 -6.07
CA HIS A 141 8.19 7.89 -5.07
C HIS A 141 7.56 7.86 -3.69
N GLY A 142 8.08 7.00 -2.83
CA GLY A 142 7.57 6.91 -1.47
C GLY A 142 8.29 5.86 -0.65
N LEU A 143 7.78 5.64 0.56
CA LEU A 143 8.13 4.47 1.34
C LEU A 143 7.28 3.30 0.83
N TYR A 144 7.90 2.17 0.52
CA TYR A 144 7.22 0.95 0.09
C TYR A 144 7.80 -0.24 0.85
N LYS A 145 6.98 -0.94 1.63
CA LYS A 145 7.40 -2.05 2.52
C LYS A 145 8.68 -1.70 3.31
N GLY A 146 8.63 -0.51 3.94
CA GLY A 146 9.71 0.03 4.79
C GLY A 146 10.94 0.61 4.07
N GLN A 147 10.98 0.62 2.73
CA GLN A 147 12.12 1.14 1.97
C GLN A 147 11.74 2.37 1.13
N ARG A 148 12.61 3.39 1.12
CA ARG A 148 12.45 4.55 0.22
C ARG A 148 12.71 4.08 -1.21
N SER A 149 11.74 4.22 -2.10
CA SER A 149 11.76 3.59 -3.42
C SER A 149 11.19 4.49 -4.51
N THR A 150 11.75 4.35 -5.71
CA THR A 150 11.02 4.67 -6.94
C THR A 150 10.11 3.49 -7.25
N ILE A 151 8.83 3.74 -7.44
CA ILE A 151 7.80 2.73 -7.67
C ILE A 151 7.31 2.88 -9.11
N LEU A 152 7.33 1.79 -9.88
CA LEU A 152 6.84 1.72 -11.25
C LEU A 152 5.70 0.71 -11.30
N LYS A 153 4.49 1.19 -11.54
CA LYS A 153 3.31 0.38 -11.82
C LYS A 153 3.08 0.32 -13.32
N ILE A 154 2.89 -0.89 -13.86
CA ILE A 154 2.46 -1.11 -15.23
C ILE A 154 1.14 -1.87 -15.19
N GLU A 155 0.07 -1.29 -15.73
CA GLU A 155 -1.18 -2.00 -15.94
C GLU A 155 -1.28 -2.41 -17.41
N PHE A 156 -1.37 -3.71 -17.65
CA PHE A 156 -1.58 -4.30 -18.96
C PHE A 156 -3.07 -4.51 -19.24
N TYR A 157 -3.43 -4.28 -20.50
CA TYR A 157 -4.76 -4.50 -21.05
C TYR A 157 -4.74 -5.62 -22.09
N PRO A 158 -4.55 -6.88 -21.65
CA PRO A 158 -4.40 -8.02 -22.57
C PRO A 158 -5.67 -8.30 -23.38
N VAL A 159 -6.83 -7.79 -22.97
CA VAL A 159 -8.11 -7.97 -23.66
C VAL A 159 -8.72 -6.62 -24.01
N LYS A 160 -9.19 -6.48 -25.25
CA LYS A 160 -9.81 -5.24 -25.76
C LYS A 160 -11.10 -5.57 -26.52
N TYR A 161 -12.12 -4.75 -26.36
CA TYR A 161 -13.46 -4.98 -26.92
C TYR A 161 -13.92 -3.79 -27.75
N HIS A 162 -14.45 -4.08 -28.93
CA HIS A 162 -15.09 -3.12 -29.83
C HIS A 162 -16.60 -3.35 -29.83
N GLN A 163 -17.31 -2.49 -29.11
CA GLN A 163 -18.73 -2.68 -28.83
C GLN A 163 -19.62 -2.61 -30.08
N GLU A 164 -19.42 -1.66 -31.01
CA GLU A 164 -20.27 -1.55 -32.22
C GLU A 164 -20.26 -2.80 -33.12
N TYR A 165 -19.15 -3.57 -33.12
CA TYR A 165 -18.99 -4.74 -33.97
C TYR A 165 -18.96 -6.06 -33.21
N ASP A 166 -19.18 -6.04 -31.89
CA ASP A 166 -19.04 -7.19 -31.02
C ASP A 166 -17.72 -7.95 -31.21
N LYS A 167 -16.62 -7.22 -31.40
CA LYS A 167 -15.30 -7.83 -31.65
C LYS A 167 -14.42 -7.74 -30.42
N LEU A 168 -13.96 -8.88 -29.97
CA LEU A 168 -12.90 -9.00 -28.97
C LEU A 168 -11.56 -9.23 -29.68
N MET A 169 -10.51 -8.58 -29.19
CA MET A 169 -9.13 -8.96 -29.44
C MET A 169 -8.43 -9.21 -28.11
N TRP A 170 -7.46 -10.11 -28.09
CA TRP A 170 -6.61 -10.30 -26.92
C TRP A 170 -5.19 -10.73 -27.33
N ALA A 171 -4.21 -10.39 -26.51
CA ALA A 171 -2.83 -10.85 -26.66
C ALA A 171 -2.60 -12.10 -25.78
N ASP A 172 -1.95 -13.12 -26.33
CA ASP A 172 -1.57 -14.30 -25.55
C ASP A 172 -0.31 -14.03 -24.70
N GLU A 173 0.45 -12.99 -25.04
CA GLU A 173 1.66 -12.58 -24.32
C GLU A 173 1.91 -11.06 -24.46
N ILE A 174 2.58 -10.46 -23.48
CA ILE A 174 3.06 -9.07 -23.54
C ILE A 174 4.52 -9.04 -23.09
N ASP A 175 5.41 -8.63 -24.00
CA ASP A 175 6.83 -8.42 -23.73
C ASP A 175 7.05 -7.02 -23.14
N VAL A 176 7.87 -6.93 -22.09
CA VAL A 176 8.14 -5.70 -21.33
C VAL A 176 9.63 -5.39 -21.37
N LEU A 177 9.97 -4.14 -21.69
CA LEU A 177 11.31 -3.59 -21.60
C LEU A 177 11.28 -2.29 -20.80
N ILE A 178 12.04 -2.24 -19.71
CA ILE A 178 12.18 -1.05 -18.85
C ILE A 178 13.63 -0.59 -18.92
N GLU A 179 13.84 0.67 -19.26
CA GLU A 179 15.14 1.35 -19.23
C GLU A 179 15.17 2.32 -18.06
N TYR A 180 16.22 2.29 -17.23
CA TYR A 180 16.35 3.15 -16.06
C TYR A 180 17.80 3.55 -15.80
N GLU A 181 17.98 4.63 -15.06
CA GLU A 181 19.27 5.04 -14.50
C GLU A 181 19.17 4.96 -12.97
N SER A 182 19.99 4.09 -12.36
CA SER A 182 20.12 4.02 -10.91
C SER A 182 20.98 5.16 -10.36
N ASP A 183 20.67 5.58 -9.13
CA ASP A 183 21.52 6.44 -8.34
C ASP A 183 21.81 5.74 -7.00
N ASP A 184 22.99 5.12 -6.91
CA ASP A 184 23.42 4.36 -5.72
C ASP A 184 23.94 5.27 -4.59
N THR A 185 23.68 6.58 -4.65
CA THR A 185 24.11 7.50 -3.61
C THR A 185 23.42 7.16 -2.28
N ILE A 186 24.21 6.66 -1.32
CA ILE A 186 23.75 6.40 0.04
C ILE A 186 23.30 7.72 0.69
N LEU A 187 22.06 7.74 1.19
CA LEU A 187 21.54 8.85 1.98
C LEU A 187 22.35 8.97 3.29
N GLN A 188 22.94 10.14 3.52
CA GLN A 188 23.59 10.49 4.78
C GLN A 188 22.74 11.54 5.47
N TYR A 189 22.53 11.34 6.77
CA TYR A 189 21.72 12.23 7.61
C TYR A 189 22.60 12.89 8.66
N ASP A 190 22.36 14.16 8.92
CA ASP A 190 23.12 14.94 9.91
C ASP A 190 22.70 14.56 11.34
N GLU A 191 21.41 14.30 11.52
CA GLU A 191 20.80 13.70 12.71
C GLU A 191 19.86 12.56 12.27
N LYS A 192 19.46 11.66 13.17
CA LYS A 192 18.51 10.58 12.83
C LYS A 192 17.38 10.50 13.84
N TYR A 193 16.16 10.77 13.38
CA TYR A 193 14.92 10.55 14.13
C TYR A 193 14.04 9.57 13.38
N ASP A 194 13.35 8.69 14.10
CA ASP A 194 12.36 7.77 13.54
C ASP A 194 10.99 8.45 13.49
N LEU A 195 10.67 9.28 14.50
CA LEU A 195 9.41 10.00 14.65
C LEU A 195 9.61 11.51 14.79
N LEU A 196 8.89 12.28 13.98
CA LEU A 196 8.68 13.71 14.15
C LEU A 196 7.27 13.96 14.69
N ILE A 197 7.17 14.61 15.85
CA ILE A 197 5.89 15.10 16.40
C ILE A 197 5.78 16.60 16.07
N ILE A 198 4.68 17.01 15.43
CA ILE A 198 4.36 18.42 15.15
C ILE A 198 3.13 18.82 15.96
N SER A 199 3.23 19.87 16.76
CA SER A 199 2.11 20.35 17.59
C SER A 199 2.09 21.87 17.77
N PRO A 200 0.96 22.47 18.15
CA PRO A 200 0.94 23.78 18.80
C PRO A 200 1.80 23.77 20.07
N ASP A 201 2.41 24.91 20.41
CA ASP A 201 3.24 25.06 21.62
C ASP A 201 2.51 24.70 22.91
N GLU A 202 1.21 25.01 22.99
CA GLU A 202 0.40 24.76 24.18
C GLU A 202 0.24 23.27 24.55
N PHE A 203 0.59 22.33 23.65
CA PHE A 203 0.51 20.88 23.89
C PHE A 203 1.87 20.24 24.22
N THR A 204 2.96 21.01 24.14
CA THR A 204 4.33 20.47 24.25
C THR A 204 4.62 19.86 25.60
N ASP A 205 4.18 20.48 26.70
CA ASP A 205 4.37 19.97 28.07
C ASP A 205 3.82 18.54 28.26
N GLN A 206 2.63 18.25 27.71
CA GLN A 206 2.03 16.91 27.78
C GLN A 206 2.73 15.94 26.83
N LEU A 207 3.19 16.41 25.68
CA LEU A 207 3.87 15.60 24.66
C LEU A 207 5.31 15.22 25.03
N ASP A 208 6.00 15.98 25.88
CA ASP A 208 7.31 15.59 26.42
C ASP A 208 7.27 14.21 27.11
N THR A 209 6.12 13.86 27.71
CA THR A 209 5.90 12.54 28.31
C THR A 209 5.88 11.45 27.25
N LEU A 210 5.22 11.70 26.11
CA LEU A 210 5.18 10.78 24.98
C LEU A 210 6.56 10.63 24.33
N VAL A 211 7.28 11.74 24.11
CA VAL A 211 8.65 11.74 23.58
C VAL A 211 9.57 10.89 24.47
N THR A 212 9.47 11.05 25.79
CA THR A 212 10.24 10.24 26.74
C THR A 212 9.91 8.74 26.62
N HIS A 213 8.62 8.41 26.50
CA HIS A 213 8.19 7.02 26.32
C HIS A 213 8.72 6.40 25.02
N LYS A 214 8.56 7.10 23.89
CA LYS A 214 9.01 6.62 22.58
C LYS A 214 10.52 6.41 22.52
N ASN A 215 11.30 7.35 23.05
CA ASN A 215 12.75 7.18 23.16
C ASN A 215 13.14 6.00 24.07
N SER A 216 12.37 5.71 25.13
CA SER A 216 12.62 4.53 25.98
C SER A 216 12.35 3.19 25.27
N ARG A 217 11.59 3.23 24.17
CA ARG A 217 11.25 2.12 23.28
C ARG A 217 12.12 2.10 22.00
N ASN A 218 13.25 2.83 22.00
CA ASN A 218 14.16 2.97 20.86
C ASN A 218 13.55 3.61 19.60
N ILE A 219 12.47 4.37 19.74
CA ILE A 219 11.92 5.20 18.66
C ILE A 219 12.48 6.62 18.86
N SER A 220 13.55 6.96 18.13
CA SER A 220 14.21 8.26 18.23
C SER A 220 13.21 9.36 17.84
N THR A 221 12.81 10.19 18.79
CA THR A 221 11.68 11.11 18.62
C THR A 221 12.09 12.56 18.80
N ASN A 222 11.72 13.41 17.83
CA ASN A 222 11.84 14.86 17.92
C ASN A 222 10.45 15.51 17.99
N LEU A 223 10.25 16.43 18.94
CA LEU A 223 9.03 17.23 19.08
C LEU A 223 9.33 18.65 18.60
N VAL A 224 8.56 19.13 17.64
CA VAL A 224 8.71 20.46 17.05
C VAL A 224 7.38 21.19 17.10
N SER A 225 7.41 22.43 17.59
CA SER A 225 6.22 23.25 17.63
C SER A 225 5.93 23.97 16.31
N LEU A 226 4.68 24.39 16.11
CA LEU A 226 4.31 25.22 14.96
C LEU A 226 5.06 26.58 14.97
N GLU A 227 5.26 27.20 16.14
CA GLU A 227 6.06 28.43 16.26
C GLU A 227 7.51 28.20 15.79
N GLU A 228 8.14 27.08 16.19
CA GLU A 228 9.48 26.73 15.75
C GLU A 228 9.60 26.50 14.24
N ILE A 229 8.58 25.89 13.62
CA ILE A 229 8.49 25.71 12.16
C ILE A 229 8.40 27.09 11.48
N TYR A 230 7.52 27.96 11.95
CA TYR A 230 7.25 29.25 11.32
C TYR A 230 8.35 30.29 11.54
N ASP A 231 9.10 30.18 12.64
CA ASP A 231 10.26 31.03 12.94
C ASP A 231 11.56 30.53 12.28
N GLY A 232 11.56 29.31 11.75
CA GLY A 232 12.71 28.72 11.09
C GLY A 232 13.82 28.33 12.06
N THR A 233 13.44 27.78 13.23
CA THR A 233 14.35 27.37 14.29
C THR A 233 15.37 26.32 13.82
N TYR A 234 14.90 25.35 13.02
CA TYR A 234 15.71 24.23 12.54
C TYR A 234 16.13 24.38 11.07
N PHE A 235 15.20 24.84 10.21
CA PHE A 235 15.41 25.00 8.77
C PHE A 235 14.98 26.38 8.30
N SER A 236 15.52 26.81 7.14
CA SER A 236 15.00 28.02 6.49
C SER A 236 13.55 27.81 6.07
N VAL A 237 12.67 28.74 6.47
CA VAL A 237 11.24 28.68 6.18
C VAL A 237 10.99 28.77 4.67
N GLN A 238 10.22 27.84 4.13
CA GLN A 238 9.76 27.75 2.75
C GLN A 238 8.24 27.51 2.74
N GLY A 239 7.56 27.78 1.63
CA GLY A 239 6.11 27.59 1.49
C GLY A 239 5.31 28.89 1.55
N ARG A 240 4.25 28.95 0.74
CA ARG A 240 3.39 30.13 0.53
C ARG A 240 2.41 30.38 1.67
N ASP A 241 2.00 29.32 2.36
CA ASP A 241 1.02 29.32 3.44
C ASP A 241 1.41 28.30 4.51
N ASP A 242 0.63 28.24 5.59
CA ASP A 242 0.98 27.46 6.78
C ASP A 242 1.04 25.93 6.53
N PRO A 243 0.09 25.29 5.80
CA PRO A 243 0.26 23.89 5.44
C PRO A 243 1.47 23.64 4.53
N GLU A 244 1.77 24.51 3.56
CA GLU A 244 2.96 24.29 2.71
C GLU A 244 4.27 24.48 3.50
N LYS A 245 4.31 25.40 4.47
CA LYS A 245 5.45 25.52 5.40
C LYS A 245 5.67 24.27 6.23
N ILE A 246 4.60 23.68 6.76
CA ILE A 246 4.67 22.41 7.49
C ILE A 246 5.19 21.31 6.56
N LYS A 247 4.67 21.20 5.33
CA LYS A 247 5.11 20.19 4.36
C LYS A 247 6.60 20.35 3.99
N TYR A 248 7.07 21.58 3.76
CA TYR A 248 8.51 21.83 3.55
C TYR A 248 9.36 21.48 4.76
N PHE A 249 8.87 21.73 5.98
CA PHE A 249 9.55 21.30 7.19
C PHE A 249 9.69 19.79 7.25
N ILE A 250 8.59 19.05 6.99
CA ILE A 250 8.59 17.58 6.93
C ILE A 250 9.56 17.09 5.85
N LYS A 251 9.56 17.72 4.67
CA LYS A 251 10.54 17.43 3.60
C LYS A 251 11.98 17.57 4.10
N ASN A 252 12.32 18.69 4.74
CA ASN A 252 13.68 18.93 5.22
C ASN A 252 14.06 17.92 6.32
N ALA A 253 13.13 17.60 7.23
CA ALA A 253 13.33 16.54 8.22
C ALA A 253 13.50 15.16 7.55
N TYR A 254 12.77 14.86 6.48
CA TYR A 254 12.92 13.62 5.72
C TYR A 254 14.31 13.52 5.06
N ASP A 255 14.80 14.63 4.51
CA ASP A 255 16.09 14.71 3.79
C ASP A 255 17.28 14.73 4.74
N GLU A 256 17.22 15.55 5.79
CA GLU A 256 18.36 15.86 6.66
C GLU A 256 18.33 15.07 7.97
N TRP A 257 17.15 14.67 8.45
CA TRP A 257 16.97 13.91 9.70
C TRP A 257 16.55 12.44 9.49
N GLY A 258 16.27 12.03 8.25
CA GLY A 258 15.97 10.64 7.94
C GLY A 258 14.65 10.11 8.53
N ILE A 259 13.69 10.99 8.85
CA ILE A 259 12.42 10.58 9.44
C ILE A 259 11.65 9.61 8.54
N THR A 260 10.88 8.73 9.17
CA THR A 260 9.97 7.79 8.50
C THR A 260 8.53 7.93 9.01
N ASN A 261 8.31 8.58 10.15
CA ASN A 261 7.00 8.77 10.76
C ASN A 261 6.76 10.24 11.15
N VAL A 262 5.53 10.71 10.94
CA VAL A 262 5.06 12.04 11.35
C VAL A 262 3.77 11.91 12.15
N LEU A 263 3.80 12.40 13.39
CA LEU A 263 2.61 12.51 14.24
C LEU A 263 2.17 13.97 14.34
N LEU A 264 0.95 14.24 13.86
CA LEU A 264 0.33 15.57 13.95
C LEU A 264 -0.55 15.63 15.19
N VAL A 265 -0.23 16.50 16.15
CA VAL A 265 -1.03 16.65 17.38
C VAL A 265 -1.73 17.99 17.38
N GLY A 266 -3.02 17.96 17.04
CA GLY A 266 -3.91 19.11 17.06
C GLY A 266 -5.11 18.96 16.13
N GLY A 267 -6.27 19.46 16.55
CA GLY A 267 -7.44 19.61 15.69
C GLY A 267 -7.26 20.70 14.63
N ILE A 268 -8.15 20.72 13.63
CA ILE A 268 -8.04 21.57 12.43
C ILE A 268 -7.83 23.07 12.71
N ILE A 269 -8.34 23.56 13.85
CA ILE A 269 -8.25 24.98 14.24
C ILE A 269 -6.84 25.35 14.71
N LYS A 270 -6.11 24.39 15.29
CA LYS A 270 -4.79 24.60 15.89
C LYS A 270 -3.66 24.12 14.99
N LEU A 271 -3.87 23.03 14.26
CA LEU A 271 -2.89 22.47 13.31
C LEU A 271 -3.58 22.25 11.96
N PRO A 272 -3.23 23.02 10.91
CA PRO A 272 -3.98 23.01 9.66
C PRO A 272 -3.77 21.71 8.86
N SER A 273 -4.66 21.47 7.91
CA SER A 273 -4.57 20.42 6.90
C SER A 273 -4.81 21.05 5.52
N ARG A 274 -4.67 20.29 4.43
CA ARG A 274 -4.81 20.82 3.08
C ARG A 274 -6.19 20.51 2.51
N ASN A 275 -6.90 21.52 2.03
CA ASN A 275 -8.14 21.31 1.25
C ASN A 275 -7.80 20.76 -0.15
N THR A 276 -8.56 19.77 -0.59
CA THR A 276 -8.52 19.15 -1.92
C THR A 276 -9.76 19.54 -2.73
N HIS A 277 -9.70 19.41 -4.07
CA HIS A 277 -10.77 19.89 -4.96
C HIS A 277 -11.07 18.88 -6.07
N ILE A 278 -12.15 18.11 -5.93
CA ILE A 278 -12.43 17.01 -6.86
C ILE A 278 -13.81 17.17 -7.47
N LYS A 279 -13.89 17.03 -8.79
CA LYS A 279 -15.16 16.91 -9.52
C LYS A 279 -15.35 15.45 -9.96
N VAL A 280 -16.23 14.75 -9.26
CA VAL A 280 -16.59 13.36 -9.59
C VAL A 280 -17.57 13.32 -10.77
N SER A 281 -18.54 14.24 -10.80
CA SER A 281 -19.52 14.33 -11.89
C SER A 281 -20.05 15.77 -12.07
N ASP A 282 -20.90 16.02 -13.06
CA ASP A 282 -21.38 17.38 -13.37
C ASP A 282 -22.14 18.05 -12.22
N ASP A 283 -22.74 17.28 -11.33
CA ASP A 283 -23.48 17.76 -10.18
C ASP A 283 -22.83 17.32 -8.84
N ASP A 284 -21.56 16.91 -8.87
CA ASP A 284 -20.83 16.42 -7.71
C ASP A 284 -19.39 16.98 -7.65
N THR A 285 -19.21 17.98 -6.79
CA THR A 285 -17.97 18.72 -6.57
C THR A 285 -17.68 18.77 -5.08
N GLU A 286 -16.53 18.26 -4.67
CA GLU A 286 -16.18 18.03 -3.27
C GLU A 286 -14.93 18.81 -2.87
N ILE A 287 -15.01 19.43 -1.68
CA ILE A 287 -13.87 20.05 -1.00
C ILE A 287 -13.75 19.45 0.40
N PHE A 288 -12.62 18.82 0.68
CA PHE A 288 -12.35 18.14 1.95
C PHE A 288 -10.86 18.25 2.31
N VAL A 289 -10.52 18.03 3.58
CA VAL A 289 -9.12 18.07 4.04
C VAL A 289 -8.42 16.72 3.88
N SER A 290 -7.13 16.75 3.56
CA SER A 290 -6.27 15.58 3.51
C SER A 290 -4.92 15.84 4.18
N ASP A 291 -4.52 14.92 5.06
CA ASP A 291 -3.16 14.87 5.61
C ASP A 291 -2.22 13.98 4.80
N LEU A 292 -2.72 13.22 3.80
CA LEU A 292 -1.86 12.58 2.80
C LEU A 292 -0.99 13.64 2.09
N TYR A 293 -1.46 14.88 2.02
CA TYR A 293 -0.68 16.04 1.59
C TYR A 293 0.68 16.16 2.28
N TYR A 294 0.76 15.87 3.58
CA TYR A 294 2.01 15.97 4.32
C TYR A 294 2.90 14.74 4.15
N ALA A 295 2.33 13.62 3.74
CA ALA A 295 3.04 12.36 3.55
C ALA A 295 3.58 12.19 2.12
N ASP A 296 2.86 12.65 1.09
CA ASP A 296 3.32 12.70 -0.30
C ASP A 296 4.24 13.92 -0.47
N ILE A 297 5.55 13.74 -0.31
CA ILE A 297 6.55 14.81 -0.30
C ILE A 297 7.15 15.01 -1.70
N TYR A 298 7.40 13.91 -2.42
CA TYR A 298 8.05 13.87 -3.71
C TYR A 298 7.12 13.38 -4.81
N ASN A 299 7.17 14.02 -5.98
CA ASN A 299 6.45 13.57 -7.17
C ASN A 299 7.29 12.59 -8.02
N GLU A 300 6.68 12.03 -9.06
CA GLU A 300 7.29 11.10 -10.04
C GLU A 300 8.66 11.51 -10.60
N SER A 301 8.99 12.81 -10.60
CA SER A 301 10.25 13.37 -11.10
C SER A 301 11.27 13.67 -10.00
N LEU A 302 11.03 13.22 -8.76
CA LEU A 302 11.78 13.57 -7.54
C LEU A 302 11.74 15.07 -7.20
N GLY A 303 10.77 15.79 -7.76
CA GLY A 303 10.48 17.18 -7.40
C GLY A 303 9.59 17.24 -6.17
N PHE A 304 9.52 18.42 -5.51
CA PHE A 304 8.57 18.61 -4.42
C PHE A 304 7.13 18.50 -4.95
N SER A 305 6.34 17.64 -4.32
CA SER A 305 4.92 17.46 -4.62
C SER A 305 4.12 18.64 -4.06
N THR A 306 3.79 19.63 -4.90
CA THR A 306 3.09 20.85 -4.44
C THR A 306 1.61 20.60 -4.16
N TRP A 307 1.03 19.56 -4.77
CA TRP A 307 -0.41 19.37 -4.97
C TRP A 307 -1.08 20.56 -5.67
N ASP A 308 -0.32 21.39 -6.39
CA ASP A 308 -0.82 22.50 -7.19
C ASP A 308 0.20 22.71 -8.32
N THR A 309 0.09 21.86 -9.34
CA THR A 309 1.03 21.77 -10.46
C THR A 309 0.86 22.94 -11.43
N ASN A 310 -0.34 23.50 -11.49
CA ASN A 310 -0.68 24.62 -12.36
C ASN A 310 -0.49 26.00 -11.69
N ASN A 311 -0.20 26.03 -10.38
CA ASN A 311 0.04 27.20 -9.53
C ASN A 311 -1.17 28.17 -9.48
N ASN A 312 -2.38 27.65 -9.30
CA ASN A 312 -3.60 28.44 -9.20
C ASN A 312 -4.16 28.57 -7.77
N ASP A 313 -3.45 28.05 -6.76
CA ASP A 313 -3.85 28.00 -5.35
C ASP A 313 -5.12 27.15 -5.08
N VAL A 314 -5.46 26.26 -6.00
CA VAL A 314 -6.45 25.20 -5.84
C VAL A 314 -5.68 23.89 -5.83
N PHE A 315 -5.82 23.12 -4.75
CA PHE A 315 -4.92 22.01 -4.48
C PHE A 315 -5.59 20.66 -4.74
N ALA A 316 -4.80 19.71 -5.24
CA ALA A 316 -5.21 18.37 -5.62
C ALA A 316 -6.47 18.41 -6.49
N GLU A 317 -6.45 19.29 -7.50
CA GLU A 317 -7.53 19.39 -8.47
C GLU A 317 -7.65 18.08 -9.25
N TYR A 318 -8.86 17.55 -9.36
CA TYR A 318 -9.16 16.50 -10.32
C TYR A 318 -10.43 16.84 -11.08
N ASN A 319 -10.29 17.13 -12.38
CA ASN A 319 -11.36 17.63 -13.25
C ASN A 319 -12.08 18.87 -12.67
N TRP A 320 -11.39 19.63 -11.80
CA TRP A 320 -11.95 20.78 -11.11
C TRP A 320 -11.94 21.98 -12.05
N GLU A 321 -13.12 22.42 -12.47
CA GLU A 321 -13.27 23.48 -13.50
C GLU A 321 -12.49 23.22 -14.81
N GLY A 322 -12.18 21.95 -15.10
CA GLY A 322 -11.40 21.52 -16.26
C GLY A 322 -9.89 21.41 -16.03
N ASN A 323 -9.41 21.59 -14.80
CA ASN A 323 -8.01 21.39 -14.40
C ASN A 323 -7.83 20.06 -13.64
N THR A 324 -6.63 19.50 -13.73
CA THR A 324 -6.17 18.36 -12.93
C THR A 324 -4.73 18.61 -12.51
N ASP A 325 -4.41 18.31 -11.26
CA ASP A 325 -3.04 18.28 -10.75
C ASP A 325 -2.41 16.91 -10.90
N GLU A 326 -1.18 16.87 -11.38
CA GLU A 326 -0.40 15.63 -11.45
C GLU A 326 0.23 15.35 -10.08
N ILE A 327 -0.30 14.34 -9.38
CA ILE A 327 0.15 13.87 -8.06
C ILE A 327 0.23 12.34 -8.08
N ASP A 328 1.28 11.75 -7.50
CA ASP A 328 1.45 10.29 -7.52
C ASP A 328 0.80 9.58 -6.33
N LEU A 329 0.49 10.32 -5.25
CA LEU A 329 -0.17 9.87 -4.02
C LEU A 329 0.63 8.88 -3.16
N PHE A 330 1.85 8.53 -3.54
CA PHE A 330 2.66 7.60 -2.76
C PHE A 330 3.22 8.32 -1.52
N PRO A 331 2.92 7.86 -0.30
CA PRO A 331 3.44 8.48 0.91
C PRO A 331 4.95 8.20 1.10
N ASP A 332 5.75 9.24 1.28
CA ASP A 332 7.16 9.18 1.65
C ASP A 332 7.40 8.89 3.14
N VAL A 333 6.42 9.21 3.98
CA VAL A 333 6.43 8.99 5.42
C VAL A 333 5.09 8.44 5.90
N ARG A 334 5.11 7.67 6.98
CA ARG A 334 3.91 7.24 7.69
C ARG A 334 3.33 8.41 8.45
N ILE A 335 2.02 8.61 8.38
CA ILE A 335 1.37 9.73 9.06
C ILE A 335 0.21 9.28 9.95
N GLY A 336 0.04 9.98 11.06
CA GLY A 336 -1.14 9.87 11.91
C GLY A 336 -1.47 11.19 12.57
N ARG A 337 -2.76 11.43 12.84
CA ARG A 337 -3.23 12.62 13.55
C ARG A 337 -3.89 12.28 14.88
N ILE A 338 -3.45 12.94 15.94
CA ILE A 338 -4.15 13.05 17.22
C ILE A 338 -4.87 14.40 17.22
N ALA A 339 -6.16 14.43 16.88
CA ALA A 339 -6.93 15.64 16.60
C ALA A 339 -7.41 16.40 17.87
N CYS A 340 -6.55 16.48 18.89
CA CYS A 340 -6.86 17.12 20.17
C CYS A 340 -7.19 18.61 20.02
N ILE A 341 -8.25 19.05 20.71
CA ILE A 341 -8.63 20.47 20.76
C ILE A 341 -8.18 21.19 22.03
N ASP A 342 -7.72 20.47 23.04
CA ASP A 342 -7.24 20.99 24.31
C ASP A 342 -6.21 20.04 24.96
N GLU A 343 -5.51 20.55 25.96
CA GLU A 343 -4.46 19.85 26.72
C GLU A 343 -4.97 18.58 27.42
N ASN A 344 -6.22 18.57 27.88
CA ASN A 344 -6.80 17.42 28.58
C ASN A 344 -7.01 16.24 27.61
N GLN A 345 -7.42 16.51 26.36
CA GLN A 345 -7.47 15.46 25.35
C GLN A 345 -6.07 14.92 25.02
N VAL A 346 -5.04 15.78 24.97
CA VAL A 346 -3.65 15.33 24.74
C VAL A 346 -3.23 14.39 25.87
N GLU A 347 -3.46 14.78 27.13
CA GLU A 347 -3.14 13.95 28.29
C GLU A 347 -3.85 12.59 28.26
N ILE A 348 -5.14 12.55 27.89
CA ILE A 348 -5.91 11.30 27.75
C ILE A 348 -5.26 10.37 26.72
N ILE A 349 -4.94 10.87 25.52
CA ILE A 349 -4.40 10.04 24.44
C ILE A 349 -2.97 9.59 24.75
N VAL A 350 -2.13 10.49 25.27
CA VAL A 350 -0.75 10.14 25.67
C VAL A 350 -0.77 9.01 26.71
N ASN A 351 -1.65 9.10 27.72
CA ASN A 351 -1.78 8.04 28.73
C ASN A 351 -2.26 6.72 28.12
N LYS A 352 -3.20 6.76 27.16
CA LYS A 352 -3.66 5.56 26.44
C LYS A 352 -2.53 4.89 25.67
N ILE A 353 -1.78 5.65 24.86
CA ILE A 353 -0.65 5.14 24.06
C ILE A 353 0.38 4.49 24.99
N ILE A 354 0.82 5.21 26.01
CA ILE A 354 1.83 4.71 26.97
C ILE A 354 1.35 3.44 27.66
N ASN A 355 0.08 3.36 28.07
CA ASN A 355 -0.45 2.16 28.71
C ASN A 355 -0.57 0.99 27.73
N TYR A 356 -1.06 1.25 26.52
CA TYR A 356 -1.20 0.25 25.46
C TYR A 356 0.16 -0.40 25.14
N GLU A 357 1.21 0.39 24.98
CA GLU A 357 2.56 -0.09 24.64
C GLU A 357 3.26 -0.76 25.84
N ASN A 358 3.15 -0.21 27.05
CA ASN A 358 3.76 -0.82 28.24
C ASN A 358 3.13 -2.15 28.66
N THR A 359 1.86 -2.35 28.32
CA THR A 359 1.12 -3.58 28.62
C THR A 359 1.13 -4.57 27.46
N GLU A 360 1.83 -4.23 26.37
CA GLU A 360 1.86 -5.01 25.13
C GLU A 360 0.44 -5.43 24.74
N ALA A 361 -0.48 -4.46 24.72
CA ALA A 361 -1.90 -4.68 24.53
C ALA A 361 -2.21 -5.50 23.26
N TYR A 362 -1.41 -5.33 22.21
CA TYR A 362 -1.47 -6.07 20.95
C TYR A 362 -1.15 -7.58 21.09
N ALA A 363 -0.43 -7.99 22.13
CA ALA A 363 -0.09 -9.38 22.41
C ALA A 363 -1.06 -10.06 23.40
N GLN A 364 -2.07 -9.34 23.89
CA GLN A 364 -3.03 -9.90 24.85
C GLN A 364 -4.15 -10.66 24.14
N ASP A 365 -4.71 -11.69 24.80
CA ASP A 365 -5.74 -12.59 24.25
C ASP A 365 -6.94 -11.88 23.60
N TRP A 366 -7.32 -10.69 24.08
CA TRP A 366 -8.47 -9.95 23.54
C TRP A 366 -8.15 -9.26 22.20
N PHE A 367 -6.88 -9.08 21.87
CA PHE A 367 -6.47 -8.40 20.64
C PHE A 367 -6.84 -9.24 19.41
N SER A 368 -6.69 -10.56 19.47
CA SER A 368 -7.08 -11.49 18.39
C SER A 368 -8.59 -11.68 18.23
N GLU A 369 -9.40 -10.74 18.71
CA GLU A 369 -10.84 -10.66 18.44
C GLU A 369 -11.12 -9.46 17.53
N ILE A 370 -12.01 -9.63 16.54
CA ILE A 370 -12.54 -8.55 15.72
C ILE A 370 -14.06 -8.43 15.88
N VAL A 371 -14.55 -7.21 16.07
CA VAL A 371 -15.99 -6.92 16.01
C VAL A 371 -16.32 -6.36 14.63
N VAL A 372 -17.21 -7.02 13.89
CA VAL A 372 -17.64 -6.53 12.58
C VAL A 372 -19.12 -6.13 12.60
N ILE A 373 -19.43 -4.95 12.08
CA ILE A 373 -20.76 -4.34 12.10
C ILE A 373 -21.17 -3.99 10.67
N GLY A 374 -22.21 -4.67 10.17
CA GLY A 374 -22.60 -4.57 8.76
C GLY A 374 -24.08 -4.84 8.53
N GLY A 375 -24.59 -4.26 7.45
CA GLY A 375 -25.94 -4.46 6.94
C GLY A 375 -25.96 -4.24 5.42
N ASP A 376 -27.13 -3.86 4.91
CA ASP A 376 -27.33 -3.55 3.50
C ASP A 376 -26.92 -2.09 3.24
N THR A 377 -25.76 -1.86 2.63
CA THR A 377 -25.24 -0.51 2.40
C THR A 377 -25.89 0.10 1.16
N SER A 378 -26.14 -0.67 0.10
CA SER A 378 -26.84 -0.24 -1.10
C SER A 378 -28.14 -1.04 -1.31
N PRO A 379 -29.20 -0.74 -0.55
CA PRO A 379 -30.42 -1.55 -0.60
C PRO A 379 -31.09 -1.53 -1.97
N ASN A 380 -31.65 -2.67 -2.34
CA ASN A 380 -32.32 -2.93 -3.63
C ASN A 380 -31.36 -3.06 -4.82
N ASP A 381 -30.11 -3.45 -4.60
CA ASP A 381 -29.25 -3.93 -5.69
C ASP A 381 -29.85 -5.18 -6.36
N GLU A 382 -29.50 -5.44 -7.62
CA GLU A 382 -30.12 -6.54 -8.39
C GLU A 382 -29.80 -7.93 -7.80
N LYS A 383 -28.67 -8.05 -7.10
CA LYS A 383 -28.17 -9.33 -6.56
C LYS A 383 -28.59 -9.57 -5.11
N GLY A 384 -29.13 -8.56 -4.41
CA GLY A 384 -29.52 -8.65 -3.01
C GLY A 384 -28.33 -8.87 -2.09
N ILE A 385 -27.19 -8.22 -2.36
CA ILE A 385 -25.98 -8.34 -1.56
C ILE A 385 -26.04 -7.32 -0.43
N ASP A 386 -25.92 -7.78 0.81
CA ASP A 386 -25.73 -6.89 1.96
C ASP A 386 -24.26 -6.44 1.99
N GLU A 387 -23.91 -5.36 1.31
CA GLU A 387 -22.49 -5.03 1.05
C GLU A 387 -21.67 -4.88 2.33
N GLY A 388 -22.25 -4.32 3.40
CA GLY A 388 -21.54 -4.18 4.66
C GLY A 388 -21.20 -5.54 5.28
N GLU A 389 -22.11 -6.51 5.22
CA GLU A 389 -21.83 -7.87 5.67
C GLU A 389 -20.84 -8.61 4.74
N PHE A 390 -20.87 -8.30 3.44
CA PHE A 390 -19.96 -8.85 2.44
C PHE A 390 -18.51 -8.40 2.68
N VAL A 391 -18.29 -7.11 2.92
CA VAL A 391 -16.97 -6.55 3.27
C VAL A 391 -16.49 -7.12 4.60
N ASN A 392 -17.35 -7.12 5.63
CA ASN A 392 -17.02 -7.70 6.91
C ASN A 392 -16.59 -9.17 6.79
N GLN A 393 -17.21 -9.95 5.90
CA GLN A 393 -16.82 -11.33 5.67
C GLN A 393 -15.45 -11.43 4.99
N ALA A 394 -15.15 -10.57 4.02
CA ALA A 394 -13.83 -10.50 3.40
C ALA A 394 -12.72 -10.17 4.41
N ILE A 395 -12.96 -9.18 5.28
CA ILE A 395 -12.04 -8.82 6.38
C ILE A 395 -11.78 -10.03 7.30
N ILE A 396 -12.83 -10.77 7.67
CA ILE A 396 -12.70 -11.98 8.51
C ILE A 396 -11.89 -13.07 7.80
N ASP A 397 -12.09 -13.24 6.49
CA ASP A 397 -11.39 -14.26 5.72
C ASP A 397 -9.91 -13.88 5.49
N THR A 398 -9.58 -12.59 5.53
CA THR A 398 -8.21 -12.08 5.49
C THR A 398 -7.47 -12.23 6.82
N LEU A 399 -8.08 -11.89 7.95
CA LEU A 399 -7.39 -11.83 9.25
C LEU A 399 -7.09 -13.22 9.83
N THR A 400 -5.90 -13.74 9.56
CA THR A 400 -5.45 -15.04 10.07
C THR A 400 -5.28 -14.99 11.59
N GLY A 401 -5.80 -16.00 12.29
CA GLY A 401 -5.66 -16.11 13.76
C GLY A 401 -6.68 -15.31 14.57
N PHE A 402 -7.58 -14.57 13.93
CA PHE A 402 -8.62 -13.81 14.62
C PHE A 402 -9.93 -14.60 14.80
N SER A 403 -10.62 -14.34 15.91
CA SER A 403 -12.01 -14.70 16.13
C SER A 403 -12.93 -13.51 15.87
N ALA A 404 -14.12 -13.75 15.32
CA ALA A 404 -14.99 -12.67 14.85
C ALA A 404 -16.35 -12.62 15.58
N ASP A 405 -16.64 -11.47 16.19
CA ASP A 405 -17.97 -11.12 16.73
C ASP A 405 -18.82 -10.41 15.66
N LYS A 406 -19.62 -11.20 14.94
CA LYS A 406 -20.48 -10.70 13.84
C LYS A 406 -21.73 -10.01 14.38
N ILE A 407 -21.83 -8.69 14.20
CA ILE A 407 -23.01 -7.89 14.57
C ILE A 407 -23.71 -7.45 13.29
N TRP A 408 -24.43 -8.41 12.71
CA TRP A 408 -25.04 -8.30 11.39
C TRP A 408 -26.56 -8.16 11.47
N TYR A 409 -27.15 -7.66 10.39
CA TYR A 409 -28.59 -7.66 10.26
C TYR A 409 -29.10 -9.08 10.02
N THR A 410 -28.46 -9.85 9.14
CA THR A 410 -28.93 -11.21 8.75
C THR A 410 -28.92 -12.21 9.90
N ASN A 411 -28.02 -12.04 10.89
CA ASN A 411 -27.99 -12.86 12.10
C ASN A 411 -28.89 -12.33 13.24
N GLY A 412 -29.59 -11.23 13.00
CA GLY A 412 -30.57 -10.63 13.91
C GLY A 412 -29.98 -9.80 15.05
N ARG A 413 -28.65 -9.64 15.14
CA ARG A 413 -28.02 -8.89 16.24
C ARG A 413 -28.09 -7.38 16.02
N LEU A 414 -27.87 -6.90 14.81
CA LEU A 414 -27.93 -5.46 14.52
C LEU A 414 -29.37 -4.90 14.59
N GLY A 415 -30.35 -5.73 14.22
CA GLY A 415 -31.78 -5.43 14.28
C GLY A 415 -32.50 -5.88 15.57
N GLY A 416 -31.78 -6.43 16.55
CA GLY A 416 -32.35 -7.04 17.75
C GLY A 416 -33.13 -6.05 18.64
N ILE A 417 -34.01 -6.53 19.51
CA ILE A 417 -34.75 -5.67 20.46
C ILE A 417 -34.26 -5.89 21.91
N SER A 418 -33.79 -7.09 22.22
CA SER A 418 -33.20 -7.42 23.52
C SER A 418 -32.22 -8.61 23.36
N PRO A 419 -30.91 -8.36 23.34
CA PRO A 419 -30.26 -7.04 23.28
C PRO A 419 -30.65 -6.23 22.02
N THR A 420 -30.61 -4.90 22.11
CA THR A 420 -30.73 -4.02 20.94
C THR A 420 -29.45 -4.07 20.09
N GLY A 421 -29.49 -3.58 18.84
CA GLY A 421 -28.31 -3.43 18.00
C GLY A 421 -27.21 -2.60 18.67
N ILE A 422 -27.56 -1.44 19.24
CA ILE A 422 -26.62 -0.62 20.02
C ILE A 422 -26.03 -1.42 21.19
N GLN A 423 -26.83 -2.20 21.92
CA GLN A 423 -26.33 -3.01 23.02
C GLN A 423 -25.38 -4.11 22.53
N ASN A 424 -25.67 -4.74 21.39
CA ASN A 424 -24.75 -5.71 20.80
C ASN A 424 -23.40 -5.07 20.43
N ILE A 425 -23.43 -3.90 19.77
CA ILE A 425 -22.20 -3.15 19.42
C ILE A 425 -21.40 -2.81 20.68
N ASN A 426 -22.03 -2.19 21.66
CA ASN A 426 -21.37 -1.84 22.92
C ASN A 426 -20.82 -3.06 23.65
N ASN A 427 -21.55 -4.18 23.66
CA ASN A 427 -21.10 -5.41 24.33
C ASN A 427 -19.88 -6.03 23.62
N GLY A 428 -19.84 -6.04 22.29
CA GLY A 428 -18.68 -6.50 21.53
C GLY A 428 -17.44 -5.68 21.89
N ILE A 429 -17.54 -4.35 21.75
CA ILE A 429 -16.42 -3.44 22.04
C ILE A 429 -16.01 -3.49 23.52
N ASN A 430 -16.95 -3.46 24.46
CA ASN A 430 -16.69 -3.53 25.91
C ASN A 430 -16.06 -4.86 26.36
N SER A 431 -16.19 -5.92 25.57
CA SER A 431 -15.52 -7.20 25.88
C SER A 431 -14.02 -7.16 25.58
N GLY A 432 -13.62 -6.27 24.65
CA GLY A 432 -12.26 -6.12 24.13
C GLY A 432 -12.11 -6.78 22.76
N SER A 433 -11.50 -6.06 21.82
CA SER A 433 -11.15 -6.52 20.48
C SER A 433 -9.94 -5.74 19.99
N GLY A 434 -9.08 -6.34 19.16
CA GLY A 434 -7.99 -5.62 18.51
C GLY A 434 -8.48 -4.74 17.37
N PHE A 435 -9.50 -5.21 16.64
CA PHE A 435 -10.11 -4.48 15.54
C PHE A 435 -11.62 -4.33 15.72
N VAL A 436 -12.15 -3.23 15.21
CA VAL A 436 -13.59 -2.99 15.04
C VAL A 436 -13.83 -2.43 13.64
N ASP A 437 -14.72 -3.04 12.89
CA ASP A 437 -15.05 -2.61 11.53
C ASP A 437 -16.53 -2.26 11.40
N PHE A 438 -16.82 -1.04 10.97
CA PHE A 438 -18.15 -0.55 10.65
C PHE A 438 -18.28 -0.39 9.13
N SER A 439 -19.21 -1.09 8.48
CA SER A 439 -19.47 -0.92 7.04
C SER A 439 -20.91 -0.46 6.79
N GLY A 440 -21.06 0.75 6.25
CA GLY A 440 -22.37 1.37 6.04
C GLY A 440 -22.28 2.83 5.61
N HIS A 441 -23.20 3.65 6.10
CA HIS A 441 -23.23 5.08 5.87
C HIS A 441 -22.80 5.88 7.09
N GLY A 442 -22.35 7.10 6.83
CA GLY A 442 -21.90 8.00 7.86
C GLY A 442 -22.27 9.46 7.63
N GLY A 443 -22.17 10.21 8.71
CA GLY A 443 -22.00 11.64 8.75
C GLY A 443 -21.11 11.99 9.95
N SER A 444 -20.70 13.26 10.08
CA SER A 444 -19.63 13.64 11.02
C SER A 444 -19.75 13.07 12.43
N GLY A 445 -20.94 12.92 13.01
CA GLY A 445 -21.12 12.36 14.35
C GLY A 445 -22.01 11.10 14.43
N VAL A 446 -22.28 10.42 13.30
CA VAL A 446 -23.26 9.33 13.25
C VAL A 446 -22.95 8.28 12.18
N TRP A 447 -23.09 7.01 12.54
CA TRP A 447 -23.07 5.87 11.65
C TRP A 447 -24.45 5.19 11.57
N THR A 448 -24.77 4.63 10.40
CA THR A 448 -26.01 3.91 10.14
C THR A 448 -25.87 2.91 8.98
N THR A 449 -26.74 1.91 8.92
CA THR A 449 -26.90 1.04 7.73
C THR A 449 -28.37 0.64 7.55
N TYR A 450 -28.70 -0.16 6.54
CA TYR A 450 -30.07 -0.63 6.29
C TYR A 450 -30.26 -2.14 6.57
N PRO A 451 -31.50 -2.57 6.86
CA PRO A 451 -31.92 -3.96 6.75
C PRO A 451 -31.81 -4.45 5.31
N HIS A 452 -31.61 -5.76 5.12
CA HIS A 452 -31.66 -6.42 3.80
C HIS A 452 -32.90 -6.00 3.00
N ASN A 453 -32.68 -5.39 1.83
CA ASN A 453 -33.69 -4.83 0.94
C ASN A 453 -34.65 -3.83 1.64
N GLY A 454 -34.18 -3.17 2.69
CA GLY A 454 -34.98 -2.35 3.60
C GLY A 454 -34.99 -0.87 3.23
N SER A 455 -36.18 -0.26 3.17
CA SER A 455 -36.35 1.17 2.79
C SER A 455 -36.94 2.08 3.87
N ARG A 456 -37.19 1.59 5.11
CA ARG A 456 -38.02 2.33 6.09
C ARG A 456 -37.44 2.54 7.49
N GLN A 457 -36.61 1.64 8.00
CA GLN A 457 -35.99 1.78 9.32
C GLN A 457 -34.51 1.50 9.19
N THR A 458 -33.69 2.50 9.48
CA THR A 458 -32.24 2.33 9.52
C THR A 458 -31.82 1.58 10.79
N LEU A 459 -30.59 1.06 10.79
CA LEU A 459 -29.95 0.31 11.87
C LEU A 459 -28.75 1.09 12.42
N PRO A 460 -28.33 0.85 13.68
CA PRO A 460 -28.77 -0.20 14.60
C PRO A 460 -30.03 0.16 15.41
N THR A 461 -30.78 -0.84 15.88
CA THR A 461 -31.89 -0.62 16.81
C THR A 461 -31.44 -0.12 18.19
N PRO A 462 -32.30 0.65 18.90
CA PRO A 462 -33.66 1.03 18.54
C PRO A 462 -33.74 2.34 17.73
N THR A 463 -32.68 3.14 17.70
CA THR A 463 -32.67 4.51 17.16
C THR A 463 -32.44 4.58 15.66
N GLY A 464 -31.92 3.49 15.08
CA GLY A 464 -31.45 3.43 13.70
C GLY A 464 -30.18 4.23 13.45
N ARG A 465 -29.40 4.54 14.50
CA ARG A 465 -28.21 5.40 14.47
C ARG A 465 -27.27 5.05 15.63
N TYR A 466 -25.98 4.93 15.33
CA TYR A 466 -24.91 4.86 16.32
C TYR A 466 -24.16 6.20 16.32
N THR A 467 -24.01 6.89 17.46
CA THR A 467 -23.53 8.29 17.50
C THR A 467 -22.28 8.44 18.35
N ASN A 468 -21.55 9.55 18.16
CA ASN A 468 -20.42 9.92 19.03
C ASN A 468 -20.79 10.01 20.52
N SER A 469 -22.03 10.36 20.85
CA SER A 469 -22.54 10.32 22.23
C SER A 469 -22.66 8.88 22.78
N ILE A 470 -22.97 7.90 21.94
CA ILE A 470 -22.99 6.48 22.34
C ILE A 470 -21.55 5.99 22.54
N ILE A 471 -20.64 6.36 21.64
CA ILE A 471 -19.20 6.05 21.73
C ILE A 471 -18.59 6.59 23.04
N GLY A 472 -18.94 7.82 23.43
CA GLY A 472 -18.48 8.41 24.70
C GLY A 472 -18.99 7.73 25.97
N ASN A 473 -19.88 6.73 25.85
CA ASN A 473 -20.33 5.89 26.95
C ASN A 473 -19.77 4.45 26.88
N LEU A 474 -18.81 4.18 26.00
CA LEU A 474 -18.07 2.91 26.02
C LEU A 474 -17.18 2.85 27.26
N GLU A 475 -17.02 1.64 27.80
CA GLU A 475 -16.38 1.35 29.10
C GLU A 475 -15.40 0.17 28.97
N ASN A 476 -14.82 -0.07 27.78
CA ASN A 476 -13.83 -1.11 27.52
C ASN A 476 -12.48 -0.90 28.24
N GLY A 477 -12.30 0.23 28.95
CA GLY A 477 -11.07 0.53 29.68
C GLY A 477 -9.85 0.50 28.76
N ASP A 478 -8.84 -0.28 29.13
CA ASP A 478 -7.57 -0.35 28.40
C ASP A 478 -7.57 -1.32 27.20
N LYS A 479 -8.70 -1.99 26.92
CA LYS A 479 -8.85 -2.88 25.76
C LYS A 479 -9.26 -2.08 24.53
N LEU A 480 -8.30 -1.36 23.95
CA LEU A 480 -8.54 -0.30 22.99
C LEU A 480 -8.33 -0.80 21.54
N PRO A 481 -9.40 -1.02 20.74
CA PRO A 481 -9.27 -1.43 19.34
C PRO A 481 -8.73 -0.32 18.43
N ILE A 482 -8.27 -0.75 17.25
CA ILE A 482 -8.19 0.06 16.04
C ILE A 482 -9.55 -0.01 15.33
N VAL A 483 -10.14 1.15 15.01
CA VAL A 483 -11.52 1.24 14.52
C VAL A 483 -11.57 1.70 13.07
N PHE A 484 -12.05 0.84 12.18
CA PHE A 484 -12.33 1.17 10.79
C PHE A 484 -13.75 1.74 10.65
N CYS A 485 -13.85 3.03 10.35
CA CYS A 485 -15.14 3.71 10.19
C CYS A 485 -15.51 3.78 8.71
N GLY A 486 -15.98 2.67 8.14
CA GLY A 486 -16.55 2.58 6.79
C GLY A 486 -17.86 3.36 6.67
N GLY A 487 -17.79 4.45 5.91
CA GLY A 487 -18.91 5.35 5.66
C GLY A 487 -18.45 6.78 5.33
N CYS A 488 -19.38 7.58 4.79
CA CYS A 488 -19.13 8.99 4.50
C CYS A 488 -18.78 9.82 5.74
N SER A 489 -17.81 10.72 5.60
CA SER A 489 -17.61 11.87 6.49
C SER A 489 -17.45 11.52 7.98
N LEU A 490 -17.17 10.26 8.34
CA LEU A 490 -17.02 9.82 9.73
C LEU A 490 -15.74 10.39 10.37
N GLY A 491 -14.75 10.71 9.55
CA GLY A 491 -13.53 11.42 9.93
C GLY A 491 -13.55 12.91 9.61
N LYS A 492 -14.71 13.56 9.40
CA LYS A 492 -14.81 14.97 8.99
C LYS A 492 -14.49 15.97 10.12
N PHE A 493 -13.28 15.88 10.66
CA PHE A 493 -12.79 16.70 11.77
C PHE A 493 -12.70 18.20 11.44
N GLN A 494 -12.69 18.56 10.14
CA GLN A 494 -12.79 19.95 9.70
C GLN A 494 -14.12 20.62 10.09
N ALA A 495 -15.21 19.85 10.14
CA ALA A 495 -16.56 20.35 10.40
C ALA A 495 -17.05 20.02 11.81
N ASP A 496 -16.57 18.92 12.38
CA ASP A 496 -16.92 18.46 13.72
C ASP A 496 -15.66 18.01 14.45
N ALA A 497 -15.19 18.81 15.39
CA ALA A 497 -14.00 18.50 16.18
C ALA A 497 -14.16 17.24 17.05
N ASN A 498 -15.40 16.75 17.25
CA ASN A 498 -15.67 15.45 17.87
C ASN A 498 -16.38 14.52 16.87
N CYS A 499 -15.85 14.46 15.65
CA CYS A 499 -16.32 13.54 14.62
C CYS A 499 -16.28 12.08 15.09
N PHE A 500 -17.00 11.22 14.37
CA PHE A 500 -17.27 9.85 14.75
C PHE A 500 -15.99 9.05 14.97
N ALA A 501 -15.05 9.10 14.02
CA ALA A 501 -13.76 8.42 14.13
C ALA A 501 -12.96 8.92 15.35
N TRP A 502 -12.80 10.25 15.48
CA TRP A 502 -12.08 10.84 16.62
C TRP A 502 -12.73 10.57 17.98
N SER A 503 -14.05 10.40 18.04
CA SER A 503 -14.77 10.19 19.30
C SER A 503 -14.42 8.88 20.00
N PHE A 504 -13.89 7.88 19.27
CA PHE A 504 -13.34 6.66 19.88
C PHE A 504 -12.07 6.97 20.67
N LEU A 505 -11.15 7.74 20.08
CA LEU A 505 -9.89 8.10 20.72
C LEU A 505 -10.15 9.04 21.92
N SER A 506 -11.02 10.04 21.75
CA SER A 506 -11.27 11.06 22.78
C SER A 506 -12.04 10.57 24.02
N ASN A 507 -12.60 9.35 24.02
CA ASN A 507 -13.28 8.78 25.19
C ASN A 507 -12.30 8.46 26.33
N PRO A 508 -12.40 9.07 27.53
CA PRO A 508 -11.47 8.80 28.64
C PRO A 508 -11.64 7.44 29.31
N ASN A 509 -12.75 6.72 29.10
CA ASN A 509 -13.08 5.47 29.79
C ASN A 509 -12.93 4.22 28.91
N GLY A 510 -12.40 4.36 27.69
CA GLY A 510 -12.34 3.30 26.69
C GLY A 510 -12.35 3.90 25.28
N GLY A 511 -13.19 3.36 24.40
CA GLY A 511 -13.25 3.74 23.00
C GLY A 511 -12.23 2.96 22.17
N GLY A 512 -11.30 3.65 21.50
CA GLY A 512 -10.26 3.03 20.67
C GLY A 512 -8.88 3.67 20.91
N ILE A 513 -7.84 3.03 20.37
CA ILE A 513 -6.45 3.54 20.38
C ILE A 513 -6.12 4.28 19.08
N ALA A 514 -6.73 3.86 17.97
CA ALA A 514 -6.63 4.48 16.67
C ALA A 514 -7.92 4.28 15.86
N SER A 515 -8.10 5.05 14.79
CA SER A 515 -9.24 4.88 13.88
C SER A 515 -8.95 5.40 12.49
N PHE A 516 -9.66 4.86 11.50
CA PHE A 516 -9.70 5.36 10.14
C PHE A 516 -11.08 5.91 9.81
N GLY A 517 -11.17 6.93 8.95
CA GLY A 517 -12.46 7.36 8.41
C GLY A 517 -12.35 8.50 7.38
N ALA A 518 -13.34 8.57 6.49
CA ALA A 518 -13.39 9.56 5.42
C ALA A 518 -13.62 10.99 5.94
N THR A 519 -12.83 11.97 5.47
CA THR A 519 -13.01 13.41 5.72
C THR A 519 -14.06 14.06 4.80
N GLY A 520 -14.40 13.41 3.68
CA GLY A 520 -15.37 13.86 2.68
C GLY A 520 -16.53 12.88 2.47
N LEU A 521 -17.21 12.97 1.33
CA LEU A 521 -18.22 11.98 0.91
C LEU A 521 -17.57 10.75 0.29
N GLY A 522 -17.67 9.58 0.92
CA GLY A 522 -17.21 8.30 0.39
C GLY A 522 -18.10 7.70 -0.71
N TYR A 523 -17.52 6.76 -1.45
CA TYR A 523 -18.19 5.97 -2.48
C TYR A 523 -17.89 4.50 -2.30
N ILE A 524 -18.77 3.64 -2.83
CA ILE A 524 -18.56 2.20 -2.93
C ILE A 524 -19.02 1.68 -4.28
N TYR A 525 -18.45 0.58 -4.73
CA TYR A 525 -19.06 -0.25 -5.77
C TYR A 525 -20.25 -1.02 -5.19
N ILE A 526 -21.30 -1.20 -6.00
CA ILE A 526 -22.50 -1.93 -5.59
C ILE A 526 -22.30 -3.44 -5.73
N GLY A 527 -22.86 -4.21 -4.79
CA GLY A 527 -22.82 -5.66 -4.79
C GLY A 527 -21.43 -6.24 -4.51
N GLN A 528 -21.10 -7.38 -5.13
CA GLN A 528 -19.86 -8.12 -4.85
C GLN A 528 -18.55 -7.35 -5.15
N TYR A 529 -18.63 -6.26 -5.91
CA TYR A 529 -17.46 -5.45 -6.25
C TYR A 529 -17.09 -4.46 -5.15
N VAL A 530 -17.87 -4.35 -4.07
CA VAL A 530 -17.61 -3.46 -2.94
C VAL A 530 -16.21 -3.65 -2.32
N THR A 531 -15.65 -4.85 -2.38
CA THR A 531 -14.32 -5.17 -1.84
C THR A 531 -13.17 -4.87 -2.80
N TYR A 532 -13.44 -4.50 -4.05
CA TYR A 532 -12.37 -4.30 -5.05
C TYR A 532 -11.63 -2.97 -4.87
N ALA A 533 -12.36 -1.91 -4.53
CA ALA A 533 -11.83 -0.55 -4.48
C ALA A 533 -12.80 0.39 -3.74
N LEU A 534 -12.49 1.68 -3.75
CA LEU A 534 -13.16 2.76 -3.02
C LEU A 534 -13.09 2.56 -1.50
N VAL A 535 -13.98 3.17 -0.73
CA VAL A 535 -13.85 3.22 0.74
C VAL A 535 -13.68 1.84 1.38
N GLU A 536 -14.52 0.89 1.00
CA GLU A 536 -14.49 -0.46 1.58
C GLU A 536 -13.34 -1.31 1.02
N GLY A 537 -12.94 -1.10 -0.24
CA GLY A 537 -11.74 -1.73 -0.81
C GLY A 537 -10.44 -1.24 -0.17
N LEU A 538 -10.30 0.07 0.04
CA LEU A 538 -9.14 0.65 0.76
C LEU A 538 -9.11 0.19 2.22
N ASN A 539 -10.27 0.12 2.87
CA ASN A 539 -10.40 -0.46 4.20
C ASN A 539 -9.85 -1.91 4.23
N LEU A 540 -10.28 -2.75 3.29
CA LEU A 540 -9.78 -4.12 3.17
C LEU A 540 -8.27 -4.17 2.89
N LYS A 541 -7.71 -3.28 2.06
CA LYS A 541 -6.26 -3.21 1.79
C LYS A 541 -5.45 -2.90 3.04
N ILE A 542 -5.94 -2.02 3.92
CA ILE A 542 -5.28 -1.71 5.20
C ILE A 542 -5.33 -2.92 6.15
N VAL A 543 -6.42 -3.68 6.15
CA VAL A 543 -6.51 -4.94 6.91
C VAL A 543 -5.55 -5.99 6.32
N GLU A 544 -5.47 -6.12 5.00
CA GLU A 544 -4.54 -7.02 4.32
C GLU A 544 -3.08 -6.67 4.67
N ALA A 545 -2.73 -5.37 4.76
CA ALA A 545 -1.41 -4.95 5.18
C ALA A 545 -1.03 -5.45 6.58
N TYR A 546 -1.99 -5.53 7.51
CA TYR A 546 -1.75 -6.13 8.83
C TYR A 546 -1.45 -7.64 8.74
N ASP A 547 -2.24 -8.40 7.97
CA ASP A 547 -2.02 -9.84 7.78
C ASP A 547 -0.72 -10.14 7.00
N GLN A 548 -0.25 -9.18 6.21
CA GLN A 548 1.06 -9.18 5.54
C GLN A 548 2.23 -8.72 6.44
N GLY A 549 1.97 -8.50 7.74
CA GLY A 549 2.99 -8.28 8.76
C GLY A 549 3.40 -6.83 9.00
N ALA A 550 2.54 -5.86 8.70
CA ALA A 550 2.72 -4.51 9.23
C ALA A 550 2.60 -4.52 10.77
N ILE A 551 3.61 -3.99 11.46
CA ILE A 551 3.75 -4.10 12.92
C ILE A 551 3.35 -2.83 13.68
N SER A 552 3.15 -1.72 12.95
CA SER A 552 2.71 -0.44 13.53
C SER A 552 1.48 0.15 12.84
N PHE A 553 0.76 1.02 13.55
CA PHE A 553 -0.43 1.70 13.01
C PHE A 553 -0.13 2.50 11.73
N GLY A 554 1.03 3.14 11.64
CA GLY A 554 1.45 3.87 10.45
C GLY A 554 1.82 2.96 9.28
N GLU A 555 2.30 1.74 9.55
CA GLU A 555 2.63 0.75 8.51
C GLU A 555 1.38 0.18 7.88
N ILE A 556 0.36 -0.24 8.66
CA ILE A 556 -0.89 -0.73 8.07
C ILE A 556 -1.54 0.31 7.16
N TRP A 557 -1.46 1.59 7.56
CA TRP A 557 -1.98 2.69 6.75
C TRP A 557 -1.18 2.86 5.46
N LEU A 558 0.15 2.99 5.56
CA LEU A 558 1.02 3.27 4.43
C LEU A 558 1.04 2.12 3.43
N ASP A 559 1.19 0.89 3.91
CA ASP A 559 1.21 -0.30 3.05
C ASP A 559 -0.17 -0.55 2.44
N GLY A 560 -1.26 -0.34 3.18
CA GLY A 560 -2.62 -0.44 2.61
C GLY A 560 -2.90 0.62 1.54
N VAL A 561 -2.43 1.86 1.73
CA VAL A 561 -2.51 2.94 0.72
C VAL A 561 -1.70 2.57 -0.53
N ASN A 562 -0.46 2.11 -0.36
CA ASN A 562 0.39 1.68 -1.46
C ASN A 562 -0.23 0.50 -2.21
N ASP A 563 -0.68 -0.53 -1.50
CA ASP A 563 -1.29 -1.72 -2.08
C ASP A 563 -2.57 -1.37 -2.85
N TYR A 564 -3.35 -0.38 -2.38
CA TYR A 564 -4.47 0.18 -3.14
C TYR A 564 -4.00 0.83 -4.45
N ILE A 565 -3.04 1.77 -4.38
CA ILE A 565 -2.50 2.46 -5.57
C ILE A 565 -1.93 1.46 -6.59
N THR A 566 -1.31 0.38 -6.12
CA THR A 566 -0.67 -0.64 -6.96
C THR A 566 -1.58 -1.79 -7.40
N SER A 567 -2.84 -1.83 -6.98
CA SER A 567 -3.77 -2.93 -7.34
C SER A 567 -4.87 -2.54 -8.31
N ILE A 568 -5.03 -1.25 -8.62
CA ILE A 568 -6.03 -0.74 -9.57
C ILE A 568 -5.48 0.42 -10.42
N ASN A 569 -6.19 0.74 -11.51
CA ASN A 569 -6.09 2.06 -12.13
C ASN A 569 -6.90 3.08 -11.31
N LEU A 570 -6.39 4.29 -11.15
CA LEU A 570 -7.04 5.32 -10.34
C LEU A 570 -7.86 6.25 -11.22
N ASP A 571 -9.17 6.36 -10.94
CA ASP A 571 -10.03 7.42 -11.49
C ASP A 571 -10.33 8.52 -10.45
N ALA A 572 -11.17 9.50 -10.82
CA ALA A 572 -11.54 10.61 -9.93
C ALA A 572 -12.00 10.17 -8.53
N VAL A 573 -12.72 9.05 -8.44
CA VAL A 573 -13.30 8.53 -7.19
C VAL A 573 -12.23 7.79 -6.38
N ASP A 574 -11.28 7.14 -7.05
CA ASP A 574 -10.13 6.52 -6.39
C ASP A 574 -9.16 7.56 -5.80
N TYR A 575 -8.81 8.59 -6.59
CA TYR A 575 -8.03 9.74 -6.11
C TYR A 575 -8.68 10.35 -4.87
N LYS A 576 -10.00 10.54 -4.95
CA LYS A 576 -10.79 11.04 -3.83
C LYS A 576 -10.72 10.12 -2.61
N THR A 577 -10.89 8.82 -2.79
CA THR A 577 -10.89 7.82 -1.73
C THR A 577 -9.56 7.85 -0.96
N LEU A 578 -8.44 7.84 -1.68
CA LEU A 578 -7.10 7.89 -1.09
C LEU A 578 -6.88 9.16 -0.27
N MET A 579 -7.28 10.31 -0.79
CA MET A 579 -7.08 11.58 -0.11
C MET A 579 -7.99 11.76 1.11
N GLU A 580 -9.21 11.21 1.10
CA GLU A 580 -10.15 11.43 2.21
C GLU A 580 -9.99 10.45 3.37
N TRP A 581 -9.40 9.29 3.12
CA TRP A 581 -9.27 8.23 4.13
C TRP A 581 -8.19 8.57 5.15
N HIS A 582 -8.62 9.05 6.32
CA HIS A 582 -7.75 9.67 7.29
C HIS A 582 -7.37 8.74 8.44
N ALA A 583 -6.10 8.74 8.84
CA ALA A 583 -5.56 7.97 9.95
C ALA A 583 -5.50 8.80 11.25
N PHE A 584 -6.39 8.50 12.20
CA PHE A 584 -6.32 9.07 13.55
C PHE A 584 -5.57 8.12 14.49
N GLY A 585 -4.39 8.51 14.93
CA GLY A 585 -3.56 7.70 15.82
C GLY A 585 -2.09 8.11 15.77
N ASP A 586 -1.28 7.41 16.56
CA ASP A 586 0.18 7.52 16.54
C ASP A 586 0.73 6.54 15.50
N PRO A 587 1.45 7.00 14.45
CA PRO A 587 1.96 6.13 13.39
C PRO A 587 2.97 5.10 13.89
N THR A 588 3.58 5.30 15.06
CA THR A 588 4.56 4.38 15.65
C THR A 588 3.97 3.46 16.71
N LEU A 589 2.66 3.52 16.94
CA LEU A 589 1.97 2.63 17.87
C LEU A 589 2.17 1.17 17.40
N ALA A 590 2.76 0.33 18.24
CA ALA A 590 2.90 -1.09 17.98
C ALA A 590 1.54 -1.80 18.00
N ILE A 591 1.29 -2.65 17.00
CA ILE A 591 0.03 -3.38 16.82
C ILE A 591 0.25 -4.88 16.57
N SER A 592 1.51 -5.29 16.43
CA SER A 592 1.97 -6.68 16.36
C SER A 592 3.35 -6.74 17.04
N ASP A 593 3.82 -7.96 17.30
CA ASP A 593 5.21 -8.19 17.71
C ASP A 593 6.18 -7.77 16.59
N GLU A 594 7.37 -7.29 16.96
CA GLU A 594 8.47 -7.07 16.00
C GLU A 594 8.98 -8.44 15.51
N SER A 595 9.18 -8.60 14.20
CA SER A 595 9.80 -9.83 13.67
C SER A 595 11.28 -9.88 14.03
N GLU A 596 11.75 -11.02 14.57
CA GLU A 596 13.17 -11.21 14.86
C GLU A 596 13.96 -11.36 13.55
N PRO A 597 15.13 -10.73 13.43
CA PRO A 597 15.91 -10.84 12.20
C PRO A 597 16.29 -12.31 11.93
N PRO A 598 16.41 -12.71 10.64
CA PRO A 598 16.91 -14.02 10.31
C PRO A 598 18.24 -14.29 10.97
N VAL A 599 18.50 -15.57 11.28
CA VAL A 599 19.80 -15.98 11.78
C VAL A 599 20.87 -15.50 10.79
N THR A 600 21.96 -14.90 11.30
CA THR A 600 23.08 -14.49 10.43
C THR A 600 23.54 -15.67 9.59
N PRO A 601 23.51 -15.58 8.24
CA PRO A 601 23.93 -16.68 7.40
C PRO A 601 25.39 -17.08 7.65
N GLU A 602 25.72 -18.34 7.40
CA GLU A 602 27.12 -18.77 7.37
C GLU A 602 27.88 -18.12 6.19
N ALA A 603 29.21 -18.21 6.22
CA ALA A 603 30.05 -17.72 5.12
C ALA A 603 29.58 -18.33 3.77
N PRO A 604 29.50 -17.53 2.70
CA PRO A 604 28.96 -17.99 1.43
C PRO A 604 29.83 -19.11 0.84
N SER A 605 29.20 -20.04 0.13
CA SER A 605 29.87 -21.20 -0.48
C SER A 605 30.10 -20.97 -1.96
N GLY A 606 31.36 -21.11 -2.41
CA GLY A 606 31.74 -21.02 -3.81
C GLY A 606 33.25 -21.07 -4.01
N PRO A 607 33.76 -20.86 -5.24
CA PRO A 607 35.19 -20.91 -5.52
C PRO A 607 35.99 -19.81 -4.78
N SER A 608 37.07 -20.17 -4.11
CA SER A 608 37.97 -19.23 -3.42
C SER A 608 39.10 -18.68 -4.31
N SER A 609 39.12 -19.04 -5.60
CA SER A 609 40.03 -18.45 -6.58
C SER A 609 39.54 -18.61 -8.00
N GLY A 610 39.88 -17.67 -8.88
CA GLY A 610 39.43 -17.67 -10.27
C GLY A 610 40.33 -16.90 -11.24
N ARG A 611 39.78 -16.62 -12.41
CA ARG A 611 40.35 -15.81 -13.49
C ARG A 611 39.46 -14.60 -13.72
N ILE A 612 40.08 -13.46 -13.99
CA ILE A 612 39.37 -12.24 -14.38
C ILE A 612 38.53 -12.49 -15.64
N GLY A 613 37.33 -11.91 -15.70
CA GLY A 613 36.41 -12.02 -16.82
C GLY A 613 35.59 -13.31 -16.86
N GLU A 614 35.80 -14.27 -15.96
CA GLU A 614 34.94 -15.44 -15.77
C GLU A 614 33.87 -15.15 -14.72
N GLU A 615 32.69 -15.75 -14.89
CA GLU A 615 31.57 -15.65 -13.94
C GLU A 615 31.64 -16.81 -12.93
N TYR A 616 31.36 -16.50 -11.66
CA TYR A 616 31.40 -17.46 -10.56
C TYR A 616 30.12 -17.36 -9.73
N ASN A 617 29.60 -18.53 -9.33
CA ASN A 617 28.40 -18.64 -8.51
C ASN A 617 28.77 -18.87 -7.05
N TYR A 618 28.07 -18.17 -6.17
CA TYR A 618 28.15 -18.31 -4.72
C TYR A 618 26.76 -18.55 -4.16
N SER A 619 26.66 -19.38 -3.13
CA SER A 619 25.39 -19.73 -2.50
C SER A 619 25.41 -19.50 -1.00
N ALA A 620 24.25 -19.18 -0.43
CA ALA A 620 24.05 -19.03 1.01
C ALA A 620 22.68 -19.56 1.42
N SER A 621 22.55 -19.98 2.68
CA SER A 621 21.29 -20.39 3.29
C SER A 621 21.24 -19.94 4.74
N THR A 622 20.07 -19.50 5.21
CA THR A 622 19.79 -19.27 6.63
C THR A 622 18.32 -19.54 6.95
N THR A 623 17.94 -19.45 8.21
CA THR A 623 16.57 -19.58 8.69
C THR A 623 16.15 -18.34 9.45
N ASP A 624 14.87 -18.04 9.35
CA ASP A 624 14.18 -17.08 10.17
C ASP A 624 13.59 -17.74 11.45
N PRO A 625 13.66 -17.11 12.64
CA PRO A 625 13.14 -17.68 13.90
C PRO A 625 11.62 -17.91 13.90
N GLU A 626 10.87 -17.06 13.22
CA GLU A 626 9.42 -17.06 13.04
C GLU A 626 9.03 -17.97 11.86
N GLY A 627 9.96 -18.16 10.94
CA GLY A 627 9.79 -18.99 9.75
C GLY A 627 9.40 -18.18 8.51
N ASP A 628 9.58 -16.86 8.57
CA ASP A 628 9.25 -15.91 7.53
C ASP A 628 10.11 -16.12 6.27
N ASP A 629 9.61 -15.64 5.13
CA ASP A 629 10.36 -15.69 3.87
C ASP A 629 11.56 -14.73 3.94
N ILE A 630 12.68 -15.13 3.35
CA ILE A 630 13.97 -14.43 3.49
C ILE A 630 14.53 -13.96 2.16
N PHE A 631 15.20 -12.82 2.20
CA PHE A 631 15.96 -12.23 1.10
C PHE A 631 17.46 -12.25 1.44
N TYR A 632 18.32 -12.46 0.44
CA TYR A 632 19.78 -12.47 0.60
C TYR A 632 20.44 -11.29 -0.09
N PHE A 633 21.49 -10.75 0.53
CA PHE A 633 22.32 -9.72 -0.07
C PHE A 633 23.78 -10.14 -0.02
N PHE A 634 24.40 -10.32 -1.19
CA PHE A 634 25.82 -10.64 -1.34
C PHE A 634 26.62 -9.36 -1.61
N GLU A 635 27.62 -9.11 -0.79
CA GLU A 635 28.62 -8.08 -1.01
C GLU A 635 29.87 -8.71 -1.64
N TRP A 636 30.22 -8.29 -2.86
CA TRP A 636 31.37 -8.80 -3.61
C TRP A 636 32.64 -7.97 -3.39
N SER A 637 32.48 -6.66 -3.15
CA SER A 637 33.51 -5.69 -2.77
C SER A 637 32.86 -4.39 -2.25
N GLU A 638 33.65 -3.42 -1.78
CA GLU A 638 33.15 -2.15 -1.18
C GLU A 638 32.14 -1.38 -2.06
N ASN A 639 32.15 -1.55 -3.38
CA ASN A 639 31.22 -0.89 -4.31
C ASN A 639 30.57 -1.87 -5.31
N ASN A 640 30.45 -3.17 -4.97
CA ASN A 640 29.83 -4.15 -5.86
C ASN A 640 29.06 -5.19 -5.05
N ASN A 641 27.77 -5.37 -5.34
CA ASN A 641 26.87 -6.26 -4.61
C ASN A 641 25.78 -6.86 -5.52
N SER A 642 24.97 -7.78 -5.00
CA SER A 642 23.89 -8.43 -5.74
C SER A 642 22.55 -7.71 -5.73
N GLY A 643 22.39 -6.64 -4.94
CA GLY A 643 21.07 -6.25 -4.44
C GLY A 643 20.46 -7.31 -3.51
N TRP A 644 19.23 -7.08 -3.06
CA TRP A 644 18.45 -8.08 -2.33
C TRP A 644 17.84 -9.09 -3.31
N LEU A 645 18.07 -10.37 -3.08
CA LEU A 645 17.57 -11.48 -3.88
C LEU A 645 16.52 -12.24 -3.06
N GLY A 646 15.32 -12.46 -3.60
CA GLY A 646 14.25 -13.20 -2.93
C GLY A 646 12.86 -12.81 -3.45
N PRO A 647 11.78 -13.23 -2.75
CA PRO A 647 11.81 -14.00 -1.50
C PRO A 647 12.22 -15.47 -1.70
N PHE A 648 12.72 -16.09 -0.64
CA PHE A 648 13.03 -17.52 -0.52
C PHE A 648 12.39 -18.06 0.76
N ALA A 649 11.92 -19.30 0.78
CA ALA A 649 11.37 -19.85 2.02
C ALA A 649 12.45 -19.94 3.12
N SER A 650 12.08 -19.79 4.40
CA SER A 650 13.02 -19.98 5.51
C SER A 650 13.79 -21.31 5.39
N GLY A 651 15.12 -21.24 5.33
CA GLY A 651 16.01 -22.39 5.11
C GLY A 651 16.37 -22.69 3.64
N GLU A 652 15.76 -22.01 2.67
CA GLU A 652 16.05 -22.19 1.25
C GLU A 652 17.38 -21.54 0.84
N THR A 653 18.07 -22.16 -0.12
CA THR A 653 19.40 -21.72 -0.58
C THR A 653 19.28 -20.73 -1.74
N CYS A 654 19.81 -19.53 -1.56
CA CYS A 654 20.00 -18.56 -2.63
C CYS A 654 21.33 -18.78 -3.35
N THR A 655 21.37 -18.56 -4.66
CA THR A 655 22.60 -18.54 -5.48
C THR A 655 22.70 -17.22 -6.25
N ALA A 656 23.86 -16.58 -6.17
CA ALA A 656 24.16 -15.33 -6.85
C ALA A 656 25.49 -15.42 -7.61
N SER A 657 25.63 -14.63 -8.68
CA SER A 657 26.77 -14.71 -9.61
C SER A 657 27.53 -13.39 -9.70
N VAL A 658 28.85 -13.46 -9.84
CA VAL A 658 29.71 -12.27 -10.00
C VAL A 658 30.85 -12.51 -10.98
N ARG A 659 31.28 -11.45 -11.67
CA ARG A 659 32.46 -11.43 -12.55
C ARG A 659 33.42 -10.31 -12.12
N TRP A 660 34.68 -10.65 -11.88
CA TRP A 660 35.73 -9.65 -11.59
C TRP A 660 36.47 -9.22 -12.84
N SER A 661 36.51 -7.92 -13.10
CA SER A 661 37.28 -7.29 -14.19
C SER A 661 38.76 -7.08 -13.81
N GLU A 662 39.04 -6.96 -12.52
CA GLU A 662 40.36 -6.67 -11.99
C GLU A 662 40.96 -7.84 -11.20
N ARG A 663 42.28 -7.80 -11.03
CA ARG A 663 43.01 -8.77 -10.24
C ARG A 663 43.09 -8.27 -8.81
N GLY A 664 42.85 -9.13 -7.85
CA GLY A 664 42.88 -8.76 -6.45
C GLY A 664 42.52 -9.92 -5.55
N ASN A 665 42.50 -9.63 -4.25
CA ASN A 665 41.83 -10.46 -3.27
C ASN A 665 40.54 -9.74 -2.89
N TYR A 666 39.46 -10.49 -2.79
CA TYR A 666 38.11 -10.02 -2.50
C TYR A 666 37.56 -10.77 -1.30
N GLN A 667 36.71 -10.11 -0.52
CA GLN A 667 35.98 -10.72 0.57
C GLN A 667 34.51 -10.72 0.20
N ILE A 668 33.92 -11.91 0.11
CA ILE A 668 32.49 -12.04 -0.14
C ILE A 668 31.79 -12.24 1.19
N ARG A 669 30.81 -11.40 1.48
CA ARG A 669 29.94 -11.54 2.65
C ARG A 669 28.50 -11.65 2.21
N VAL A 670 27.69 -12.30 3.01
CA VAL A 670 26.25 -12.38 2.80
C VAL A 670 25.52 -12.01 4.09
N ARG A 671 24.35 -11.41 3.97
CA ARG A 671 23.39 -11.23 5.06
C ARG A 671 22.00 -11.54 4.55
N ALA A 672 21.07 -11.77 5.47
CA ALA A 672 19.67 -11.97 5.16
C ALA A 672 18.81 -10.89 5.77
N LYS A 673 17.60 -10.73 5.24
CA LYS A 673 16.48 -10.06 5.90
C LYS A 673 15.23 -10.91 5.72
N ASP A 674 14.28 -10.81 6.62
CA ASP A 674 12.94 -11.37 6.41
C ASP A 674 12.14 -10.47 5.43
N ASP A 675 10.91 -10.86 5.15
CA ASP A 675 9.95 -10.10 4.36
C ASP A 675 9.36 -8.90 5.10
N HIS A 676 9.50 -8.86 6.44
CA HIS A 676 9.17 -7.72 7.30
C HIS A 676 10.28 -6.64 7.36
N GLY A 677 11.47 -6.92 6.84
CA GLY A 677 12.60 -6.00 6.74
C GLY A 677 13.62 -6.06 7.88
N SER A 678 13.48 -6.94 8.87
CA SER A 678 14.47 -7.18 9.93
C SER A 678 15.72 -7.83 9.35
N ILE A 679 16.89 -7.21 9.58
CA ILE A 679 18.14 -7.57 8.91
C ILE A 679 19.09 -8.30 9.85
N SER A 680 19.63 -9.43 9.40
CA SER A 680 20.66 -10.19 10.11
C SER A 680 22.00 -9.44 10.18
N GLY A 681 22.92 -9.94 11.01
CA GLY A 681 24.33 -9.57 10.90
C GLY A 681 24.94 -10.00 9.54
N TRP A 682 26.13 -9.48 9.23
CA TRP A 682 26.93 -10.00 8.11
C TRP A 682 27.57 -11.34 8.47
N SER A 683 27.60 -12.26 7.51
CA SER A 683 28.37 -13.51 7.61
C SER A 683 29.86 -13.23 7.78
N ASP A 684 30.58 -14.25 8.26
CA ASP A 684 32.03 -14.30 8.08
C ASP A 684 32.38 -14.21 6.57
N PRO A 685 33.48 -13.54 6.19
CA PRO A 685 33.85 -13.36 4.80
C PRO A 685 34.46 -14.63 4.18
N LEU A 686 34.07 -14.93 2.94
CA LEU A 686 34.80 -15.85 2.07
C LEU A 686 35.88 -15.09 1.30
N GLU A 687 37.14 -15.46 1.51
CA GLU A 687 38.29 -14.91 0.77
C GLU A 687 38.39 -15.50 -0.64
N VAL A 688 38.41 -14.64 -1.65
CA VAL A 688 38.51 -15.03 -3.08
C VAL A 688 39.69 -14.34 -3.76
N ALA A 689 40.57 -15.12 -4.37
CA ALA A 689 41.74 -14.60 -5.08
C ALA A 689 41.58 -14.64 -6.61
N MET A 690 41.91 -13.55 -7.29
CA MET A 690 42.04 -13.47 -8.75
C MET A 690 43.52 -13.30 -9.16
N PRO A 691 44.36 -14.35 -8.98
CA PRO A 691 45.81 -14.24 -9.08
C PRO A 691 46.31 -14.13 -10.52
N LYS A 692 47.54 -13.64 -10.62
CA LYS A 692 48.32 -13.59 -11.86
C LYS A 692 48.73 -15.00 -12.27
N ASN A 693 47.92 -15.67 -13.08
CA ASN A 693 48.40 -16.86 -13.78
C ASN A 693 49.50 -16.46 -14.76
N ASN A 694 50.74 -16.82 -14.45
CA ASN A 694 51.76 -17.02 -15.47
C ASN A 694 51.27 -18.20 -16.32
N VAL A 695 50.64 -17.89 -17.45
CA VAL A 695 50.33 -18.91 -18.45
C VAL A 695 51.67 -19.43 -18.97
N PHE A 696 52.13 -20.54 -18.41
CA PHE A 696 53.17 -21.34 -19.02
C PHE A 696 52.54 -21.98 -20.25
N ASN A 697 52.73 -21.34 -21.41
CA ASN A 697 52.24 -21.83 -22.69
C ASN A 697 53.18 -22.95 -23.19
N PRO A 698 52.79 -24.23 -23.18
CA PRO A 698 53.67 -25.32 -23.61
C PRO A 698 53.86 -25.38 -25.14
N VAL A 699 53.22 -24.48 -25.90
CA VAL A 699 53.17 -24.53 -27.37
C VAL A 699 54.29 -23.70 -28.03
N MET A 700 55.12 -22.97 -27.27
CA MET A 700 56.29 -22.23 -27.79
C MET A 700 57.65 -22.91 -27.54
N TRP A 701 57.67 -24.23 -27.36
CA TRP A 701 58.91 -25.02 -27.36
C TRP A 701 58.75 -26.31 -28.17
N ASN A 702 58.38 -26.26 -29.46
CA ASN A 702 58.68 -27.34 -30.45
C ASN A 702 58.22 -27.07 -31.90
N ILE A 703 58.27 -25.83 -32.43
CA ILE A 703 58.00 -25.58 -33.87
C ILE A 703 59.17 -24.90 -34.58
N GLU A 704 60.40 -25.35 -34.30
CA GLU A 704 61.54 -25.20 -35.23
C GLU A 704 61.94 -26.52 -35.90
N ARG A 705 61.17 -27.60 -35.71
CA ARG A 705 61.46 -28.93 -36.28
C ARG A 705 60.48 -29.46 -37.33
N ILE A 706 59.53 -28.65 -37.79
CA ILE A 706 58.55 -29.04 -38.82
C ILE A 706 58.84 -28.41 -40.20
N PHE A 707 59.77 -27.45 -40.30
CA PHE A 707 60.19 -26.87 -41.59
C PHE A 707 61.25 -27.68 -42.37
N GLN A 708 61.43 -28.99 -42.09
CA GLN A 708 62.38 -29.84 -42.82
C GLN A 708 61.78 -31.10 -43.48
N ARG A 709 60.46 -31.28 -43.59
CA ARG A 709 59.94 -32.55 -44.15
C ARG A 709 58.84 -32.58 -45.20
N PHE A 710 58.26 -31.47 -45.65
CA PHE A 710 57.36 -31.52 -46.82
C PHE A 710 57.50 -30.27 -47.70
N PRO A 711 58.28 -30.33 -48.79
CA PRO A 711 58.29 -29.30 -49.82
C PRO A 711 57.21 -29.59 -50.88
N GLN A 712 56.42 -28.57 -51.19
CA GLN A 712 55.42 -28.50 -52.28
C GLN A 712 54.09 -29.24 -52.05
N LEU A 713 53.07 -28.46 -51.68
CA LEU A 713 51.81 -28.29 -52.43
C LEU A 713 51.16 -26.97 -52.04
#